data_AF-A0A257QKH9-F1
#
_entry.id   AF-A0A257QKH9-F1
#
_cell.length_a   1.000
_cell.length_b   1.000
_cell.length_c   1.000
_cell.angle_alpha   90.00
_cell.angle_beta   90.00
_cell.angle_gamma   90.00
#
_symmetry.space_group_name_H-M   'P 1'
#
loop_
_entity.id
_entity.type
_entity.pdbx_description
1 polymer ?
#
loop_
_entity_poly.entity_id
_entity_poly.type
_entity_poly.pdbx_seq_one_letter_code
_entity_poly.pdbx_strand_id
1 'polypeptide(L)'
;MRIGSKGALVIQTSGPKRGSWFSHEANIGGGPIELIQHLNGCTLEKAIETASQMTGLAPWPDDAPSKNDQHDPSEAWRAAKVAQLWRGAVPLAGTLGERYLTDTRRIPKPATGWPQAVKYHPSMNAVIVSATTSDGAVQAVQVIRLDREGRKAAATPDKPSKQTFGHLEGAAVRLPGKSGPILFAEGPETGLSVWAATGYETRIALGSIAKLTAPADRKLVICRDDDKPHSPADKALHRAAKTWRQAGHSVAIATPWKQRAHDKSDFNDAIQAQGAAAVAARIETAINPVQQIKTRFPIDEARTQLDSVIARFFDSAILHEESEPPVQAIRAEVGIGKSEAARRYAAAMLSKLRQGGDKRGIVFAVPTHRLGDEQAKAFEKLPEARAAGLRAKVWRGREAADPEGVNIQMCRNLNAVKDAQEIGLDPQTTTCMAKVMQGGEAVTIKCPFYNSCGYQRQRASRADLWIVPHEVLFTKKPAALGDVAAVVVDESAWQDSLIGVHGRPMQLNLEALQSADPIGSPDSADTHRLAHLRGELYRAIQHASDGPIEREMLLVAGFTEAMAREAITSEWMRRIDAKITPNMTAEQRKEVKASASSNKSLGRFNTMWRGVAHLLSEGAPIASGWIELARENTEQGTSRVLRLKGRREIAQGFRVPTLIIDATLQLDLIKPIWPGVTLVADIATTAPHQHVWQVTDRSYSKRSLVQRDDVPVSDQTYRRNNLERLKAQIAGMAYRYAPGRVLVVAQQDTEVALQQDSTLPANVDLAHHNAIAGRDEWRDVAALIVVGRTQAPPQAVTRIAEALTGSFIPLLDSWYGKADAARYTIQGEAISTEADHHPDPIAEAVRWQICEGELIQIIGRGRGVNRTAENPLDVLVMTDAPLPIQLEAVVTARDIAPPPHAQQLAAGGITFDSPTAASTAYPEIWATPSAAKESRARARWDTFPYYINIYGKLTDLPLNRVTYQIEGAGRGQAVAWYDPAIIQDPVEWIAERIGPVKAAVIDTPHRVQPVERKVAQLAPPEPELDPAMIYRAAMIDQPPASSWRIKAGHYLVEKRSAEIAMVDQSAVSVSWRDYEACLTTEDEPGRDLAAHVIAWGQAVPVTGWGAPLRYARDTMARIGASRCKTVRTSLNEARLNFGAGF
;
A
#
# COMPACT_ATOMS: atom_id res chain seq x y z
N MET A 1 -33.04 -44.36 -1.87
CA MET A 1 -33.76 -45.24 -2.81
C MET A 1 -34.30 -44.40 -3.95
N ARG A 2 -34.26 -44.89 -5.21
CA ARG A 2 -34.83 -44.20 -6.38
C ARG A 2 -35.80 -45.15 -7.09
N ILE A 3 -36.97 -44.66 -7.51
CA ILE A 3 -38.07 -45.48 -8.07
C ILE A 3 -38.57 -44.85 -9.39
N GLY A 4 -38.94 -45.68 -10.38
CA GLY A 4 -39.51 -45.27 -11.68
C GLY A 4 -38.51 -45.28 -12.85
N SER A 5 -39.00 -45.13 -14.09
CA SER A 5 -38.15 -45.06 -15.28
C SER A 5 -37.24 -43.83 -15.19
N LYS A 6 -35.92 -44.05 -15.18
CA LYS A 6 -34.84 -43.04 -14.96
C LYS A 6 -34.70 -42.50 -13.52
N GLY A 7 -35.42 -43.04 -12.53
CA GLY A 7 -35.23 -42.68 -11.12
C GLY A 7 -35.75 -41.27 -10.75
N ALA A 8 -36.86 -40.86 -11.38
CA ALA A 8 -37.50 -39.56 -11.19
C ALA A 8 -37.99 -39.30 -9.75
N LEU A 9 -38.36 -40.36 -9.01
CA LEU A 9 -38.73 -40.28 -7.60
C LEU A 9 -37.56 -40.69 -6.72
N VAL A 10 -37.08 -39.78 -5.87
CA VAL A 10 -35.99 -40.02 -4.93
C VAL A 10 -36.55 -40.04 -3.52
N ILE A 11 -36.31 -41.12 -2.78
CA ILE A 11 -36.68 -41.27 -1.37
C ILE A 11 -35.42 -41.45 -0.54
N GLN A 12 -35.24 -40.62 0.48
CA GLN A 12 -34.09 -40.67 1.35
C GLN A 12 -34.31 -41.71 2.45
N THR A 13 -33.56 -42.81 2.41
CA THR A 13 -33.76 -43.96 3.31
C THR A 13 -32.85 -43.96 4.54
N SER A 14 -31.89 -43.02 4.62
CA SER A 14 -30.97 -42.85 5.76
C SER A 14 -30.51 -41.39 5.92
N GLY A 15 -29.95 -41.05 7.09
CA GLY A 15 -29.47 -39.70 7.43
C GLY A 15 -30.55 -38.76 8.00
N PRO A 16 -30.21 -37.48 8.26
CA PRO A 16 -31.08 -36.52 8.96
C PRO A 16 -32.41 -36.21 8.25
N LYS A 17 -32.50 -36.53 6.96
CA LYS A 17 -33.70 -36.33 6.13
C LYS A 17 -34.38 -37.66 5.77
N ARG A 18 -34.15 -38.73 6.53
CA ARG A 18 -34.75 -40.04 6.28
C ARG A 18 -36.28 -39.94 6.26
N GLY A 19 -36.91 -40.52 5.24
CA GLY A 19 -38.36 -40.48 5.01
C GLY A 19 -38.79 -39.34 4.07
N SER A 20 -37.92 -38.36 3.80
CA SER A 20 -38.22 -37.33 2.81
C SER A 20 -38.11 -37.88 1.38
N TRP A 21 -38.88 -37.28 0.47
CA TRP A 21 -38.89 -37.65 -0.93
C TRP A 21 -38.96 -36.42 -1.84
N PHE A 22 -38.59 -36.60 -3.10
CA PHE A 22 -38.66 -35.58 -4.13
C PHE A 22 -38.92 -36.20 -5.51
N SER A 23 -39.87 -35.65 -6.28
CA SER A 23 -40.09 -35.98 -7.69
C SER A 23 -39.50 -34.89 -8.58
N HIS A 24 -38.52 -35.27 -9.40
CA HIS A 24 -37.89 -34.37 -10.37
C HIS A 24 -38.81 -34.00 -11.54
N GLU A 25 -39.85 -34.80 -11.82
CA GLU A 25 -40.81 -34.53 -12.90
C GLU A 25 -41.88 -33.53 -12.48
N ALA A 26 -42.38 -33.64 -11.24
CA ALA A 26 -43.40 -32.74 -10.72
C ALA A 26 -42.81 -31.49 -10.03
N ASN A 27 -41.50 -31.47 -9.77
CA ASN A 27 -40.80 -30.47 -8.97
C ASN A 27 -41.44 -30.27 -7.58
N ILE A 28 -41.88 -31.37 -6.97
CA ILE A 28 -42.46 -31.38 -5.63
C ILE A 28 -41.73 -32.39 -4.74
N GLY A 29 -41.73 -32.15 -3.44
CA GLY A 29 -41.22 -33.10 -2.45
C GLY A 29 -41.74 -32.77 -1.06
N GLY A 30 -41.54 -33.70 -0.13
CA GLY A 30 -42.09 -33.58 1.21
C GLY A 30 -41.70 -34.77 2.09
N GLY A 31 -42.44 -34.95 3.17
CA GLY A 31 -42.36 -36.13 4.02
C GLY A 31 -43.24 -37.28 3.52
N PRO A 32 -43.30 -38.39 4.28
CA PRO A 32 -44.08 -39.57 3.90
C PRO A 32 -45.60 -39.31 3.76
N ILE A 33 -46.18 -38.39 4.53
CA ILE A 33 -47.62 -38.08 4.45
C ILE A 33 -47.91 -37.27 3.18
N GLU A 34 -47.06 -36.31 2.85
CA GLU A 34 -47.16 -35.54 1.60
C GLU A 34 -46.93 -36.44 0.37
N LEU A 35 -46.18 -37.54 0.51
CA LEU A 35 -46.07 -38.56 -0.55
C LEU A 35 -47.42 -39.25 -0.78
N ILE A 36 -48.12 -39.62 0.28
CA ILE A 36 -49.44 -40.27 0.19
C ILE A 36 -50.46 -39.30 -0.40
N GLN A 37 -50.46 -38.02 0.03
CA GLN A 37 -51.31 -36.99 -0.57
C GLN A 37 -51.04 -36.84 -2.06
N HIS A 38 -49.77 -36.82 -2.47
CA HIS A 38 -49.40 -36.68 -3.86
C HIS A 38 -49.79 -37.89 -4.71
N LEU A 39 -49.50 -39.11 -4.24
CA LEU A 39 -49.77 -40.34 -4.98
C LEU A 39 -51.28 -40.64 -5.08
N ASN A 40 -52.05 -40.32 -4.03
CA ASN A 40 -53.49 -40.60 -3.98
C ASN A 40 -54.36 -39.39 -4.34
N GLY A 41 -53.76 -38.23 -4.62
CA GLY A 41 -54.48 -36.99 -4.96
C GLY A 41 -55.50 -36.56 -3.89
N CYS A 42 -55.18 -36.75 -2.61
CA CYS A 42 -56.14 -36.61 -1.52
C CYS A 42 -55.79 -35.51 -0.50
N THR A 43 -56.76 -35.16 0.35
CA THR A 43 -56.56 -34.18 1.43
C THR A 43 -55.64 -34.73 2.52
N LEU A 44 -55.11 -33.84 3.36
CA LEU A 44 -54.23 -34.22 4.47
C LEU A 44 -54.92 -35.20 5.42
N GLU A 45 -56.19 -34.99 5.76
CA GLU A 45 -56.92 -35.92 6.64
C GLU A 45 -57.02 -37.31 6.03
N LYS A 46 -57.34 -37.40 4.73
CA LYS A 46 -57.43 -38.68 4.01
C LYS A 46 -56.08 -39.41 3.94
N ALA A 47 -55.00 -38.66 3.76
CA ALA A 47 -53.65 -39.22 3.71
C ALA A 47 -53.18 -39.72 5.08
N ILE A 48 -53.51 -39.01 6.16
CA ILE A 48 -53.26 -39.46 7.54
C ILE A 48 -54.08 -40.72 7.84
N GLU A 49 -55.36 -40.75 7.48
CA GLU A 49 -56.22 -41.94 7.62
C GLU A 49 -55.63 -43.15 6.88
N THR A 50 -55.22 -42.96 5.62
CA THR A 50 -54.58 -43.99 4.80
C THR A 50 -53.27 -44.48 5.44
N ALA A 51 -52.44 -43.55 5.93
CA ALA A 51 -51.18 -43.88 6.60
C ALA A 51 -51.41 -44.66 7.91
N SER A 52 -52.42 -44.28 8.69
CA SER A 52 -52.84 -44.96 9.92
C SER A 52 -53.33 -46.39 9.65
N GLN A 53 -54.14 -46.58 8.60
CA GLN A 53 -54.57 -47.92 8.18
C GLN A 53 -53.40 -48.79 7.68
N MET A 54 -52.46 -48.23 6.91
CA MET A 54 -51.30 -48.95 6.38
C MET A 54 -50.29 -49.36 7.45
N THR A 55 -50.14 -48.55 8.51
CA THR A 55 -49.12 -48.76 9.55
C THR A 55 -49.67 -49.41 10.82
N GLY A 56 -51.00 -49.49 10.96
CA GLY A 56 -51.66 -49.93 12.19
C GLY A 56 -51.51 -48.96 13.36
N LEU A 57 -51.00 -47.75 13.10
CA LEU A 57 -50.80 -46.69 14.08
C LEU A 57 -52.04 -45.80 14.08
N ALA A 58 -52.69 -45.64 15.23
CA ALA A 58 -53.80 -44.69 15.37
C ALA A 58 -53.35 -43.28 14.96
N PRO A 59 -54.24 -42.46 14.35
CA PRO A 59 -53.95 -41.04 14.12
C PRO A 59 -53.52 -40.43 15.46
N TRP A 60 -52.41 -39.73 15.46
CA TRP A 60 -51.92 -39.06 16.66
C TRP A 60 -53.03 -38.08 17.10
N PRO A 61 -53.51 -38.12 18.35
CA PRO A 61 -54.59 -37.22 18.78
C PRO A 61 -54.17 -35.78 18.51
N ASP A 62 -55.11 -34.95 18.05
CA ASP A 62 -54.92 -33.51 17.82
C ASP A 62 -54.36 -32.78 19.07
N ASP A 63 -54.41 -33.42 20.23
CA ASP A 63 -53.91 -32.94 21.52
C ASP A 63 -52.53 -33.48 21.93
N ALA A 64 -51.79 -34.18 21.04
CA ALA A 64 -50.39 -34.48 21.30
C ALA A 64 -49.56 -33.18 21.12
N PRO A 65 -48.98 -32.62 22.20
CA PRO A 65 -48.31 -31.33 22.13
C PRO A 65 -47.18 -31.38 21.10
N SER A 66 -47.20 -30.47 20.14
CA SER A 66 -46.10 -30.34 19.20
C SER A 66 -44.82 -30.09 20.00
N LYS A 67 -43.70 -30.69 19.62
CA LYS A 67 -42.38 -30.37 20.22
C LYS A 67 -41.95 -28.91 19.95
N ASN A 68 -42.78 -28.10 19.29
CA ASN A 68 -42.62 -26.67 19.12
C ASN A 68 -43.58 -25.82 19.97
N ASP A 69 -44.45 -26.42 20.80
CA ASP A 69 -45.23 -25.71 21.83
C ASP A 69 -44.51 -25.69 23.18
N GLN A 70 -43.18 -25.51 23.16
CA GLN A 70 -42.58 -24.79 24.27
C GLN A 70 -42.96 -23.33 24.09
N HIS A 71 -44.12 -22.97 24.65
CA HIS A 71 -44.53 -21.63 25.06
C HIS A 71 -43.58 -20.57 24.50
N ASP A 72 -43.84 -20.03 23.30
CA ASP A 72 -43.13 -18.80 22.96
C ASP A 72 -43.62 -17.79 23.98
N PRO A 73 -42.80 -17.42 24.98
CA PRO A 73 -43.36 -16.73 26.11
C PRO A 73 -43.84 -15.39 25.59
N SER A 74 -45.05 -14.99 25.97
CA SER A 74 -45.55 -13.65 25.63
C SER A 74 -44.48 -12.62 25.96
N GLU A 75 -44.41 -11.51 25.22
CA GLU A 75 -43.43 -10.45 25.51
C GLU A 75 -43.45 -10.05 26.99
N ALA A 76 -44.63 -10.07 27.61
CA ALA A 76 -44.82 -9.89 29.04
C ALA A 76 -44.11 -10.94 29.90
N TRP A 77 -44.17 -12.23 29.55
CA TRP A 77 -43.41 -13.28 30.26
C TRP A 77 -41.91 -13.09 30.09
N ARG A 78 -41.42 -12.78 28.88
CA ARG A 78 -39.99 -12.55 28.63
C ARG A 78 -39.48 -11.35 29.44
N ALA A 79 -40.23 -10.25 29.45
CA ALA A 79 -39.95 -9.08 30.27
C ALA A 79 -39.98 -9.39 31.77
N ALA A 80 -41.00 -10.13 32.24
CA ALA A 80 -41.08 -10.57 33.63
C ALA A 80 -39.90 -11.48 34.03
N LYS A 81 -39.47 -12.37 33.13
CA LYS A 81 -38.32 -13.25 33.35
C LYS A 81 -37.01 -12.47 33.44
N VAL A 82 -36.81 -11.50 32.54
CA VAL A 82 -35.66 -10.58 32.57
C VAL A 82 -35.64 -9.81 33.89
N ALA A 83 -36.78 -9.22 34.29
CA ALA A 83 -36.92 -8.48 35.54
C ALA A 83 -36.72 -9.37 36.78
N GLN A 84 -37.17 -10.64 36.75
CA GLN A 84 -36.93 -11.61 37.82
C GLN A 84 -35.44 -11.90 37.97
N LEU A 85 -34.76 -12.25 36.87
CA LEU A 85 -33.33 -12.57 36.88
C LEU A 85 -32.49 -11.36 37.31
N TRP A 86 -32.84 -10.16 36.86
CA TRP A 86 -32.10 -8.95 37.22
C TRP A 86 -32.30 -8.55 38.69
N ARG A 87 -33.51 -8.70 39.24
CA ARG A 87 -33.77 -8.45 40.68
C ARG A 87 -33.06 -9.44 41.60
N GLY A 88 -32.88 -10.69 41.14
CA GLY A 88 -32.16 -11.73 41.89
C GLY A 88 -30.63 -11.57 41.92
N ALA A 89 -30.09 -10.55 41.24
CA ALA A 89 -28.66 -10.32 41.11
C ALA A 89 -28.14 -9.30 42.14
N VAL A 90 -26.97 -9.58 42.71
CA VAL A 90 -26.27 -8.77 43.73
C VAL A 90 -25.05 -8.07 43.12
N PRO A 91 -24.51 -6.99 43.75
CA PRO A 91 -23.27 -6.37 43.31
C PRO A 91 -22.13 -7.38 43.14
N LEU A 92 -21.27 -7.17 42.14
CA LEU A 92 -20.23 -8.14 41.77
C LEU A 92 -19.10 -8.26 42.81
N ALA A 93 -18.80 -7.19 43.55
CA ALA A 93 -17.67 -7.13 44.48
C ALA A 93 -17.76 -8.20 45.58
N GLY A 94 -16.65 -8.91 45.84
CA GLY A 94 -16.57 -9.97 46.85
C GLY A 94 -17.26 -11.29 46.46
N THR A 95 -17.73 -11.44 45.23
CA THR A 95 -18.43 -12.66 44.75
C THR A 95 -17.52 -13.55 43.91
N LEU A 96 -17.95 -14.80 43.65
CA LEU A 96 -17.30 -15.68 42.67
C LEU A 96 -17.24 -15.05 41.26
N GLY A 97 -18.20 -14.17 40.93
CA GLY A 97 -18.20 -13.41 39.68
C GLY A 97 -17.04 -12.42 39.58
N GLU A 98 -16.62 -11.78 40.67
CA GLU A 98 -15.44 -10.90 40.66
C GLU A 98 -14.17 -11.72 40.41
N ARG A 99 -13.99 -12.84 41.13
CA ARG A 99 -12.86 -13.75 40.93
C ARG A 99 -12.81 -14.32 39.51
N TYR A 100 -13.96 -14.62 38.91
CA TYR A 100 -14.01 -15.03 37.51
C TYR A 100 -13.42 -13.95 36.60
N LEU A 101 -13.84 -12.68 36.76
CA LEU A 101 -13.35 -11.60 35.91
C LEU A 101 -11.88 -11.24 36.18
N THR A 102 -11.43 -11.26 37.44
CA THR A 102 -10.05 -10.89 37.81
C THR A 102 -9.08 -12.06 37.63
N ASP A 103 -9.35 -13.19 38.27
CA ASP A 103 -8.37 -14.28 38.40
C ASP A 103 -8.33 -15.13 37.12
N THR A 104 -9.50 -15.41 36.54
CA THR A 104 -9.61 -16.22 35.32
C THR A 104 -9.49 -15.36 34.06
N ARG A 105 -10.25 -14.26 33.97
CA ARG A 105 -10.28 -13.42 32.76
C ARG A 105 -9.24 -12.31 32.73
N ARG A 106 -8.46 -12.13 33.81
CA ARG A 106 -7.40 -11.11 33.94
C ARG A 106 -7.86 -9.68 33.65
N ILE A 107 -9.13 -9.38 33.88
CA ILE A 107 -9.68 -8.03 33.73
C ILE A 107 -9.34 -7.24 35.00
N PRO A 108 -8.59 -6.13 34.90
CA PRO A 108 -8.25 -5.33 36.06
C PRO A 108 -9.49 -4.84 36.80
N LYS A 109 -9.47 -4.93 38.13
CA LYS A 109 -10.54 -4.38 38.97
C LYS A 109 -10.57 -2.85 38.82
N PRO A 110 -11.72 -2.25 38.47
CA PRO A 110 -11.81 -0.78 38.34
C PRO A 110 -11.68 -0.09 39.69
N ALA A 111 -10.97 1.04 39.74
CA ALA A 111 -10.83 1.85 40.94
C ALA A 111 -12.18 2.38 41.47
N THR A 112 -13.12 2.65 40.57
CA THR A 112 -14.48 3.13 40.88
C THR A 112 -15.48 2.01 41.20
N GLY A 113 -15.03 0.75 41.24
CA GLY A 113 -15.88 -0.43 41.36
C GLY A 113 -16.49 -0.90 40.04
N TRP A 114 -17.06 -2.11 40.06
CA TRP A 114 -17.69 -2.72 38.88
C TRP A 114 -18.96 -1.96 38.45
N PRO A 115 -19.22 -1.85 37.14
CA PRO A 115 -20.38 -1.12 36.62
C PRO A 115 -21.69 -1.81 37.00
N GLN A 116 -22.73 -1.03 37.31
CA GLN A 116 -24.04 -1.53 37.74
C GLN A 116 -24.72 -2.47 36.73
N ALA A 117 -24.33 -2.38 35.45
CA ALA A 117 -24.77 -3.27 34.39
C ALA A 117 -24.23 -4.71 34.51
N VAL A 118 -23.26 -4.96 35.41
CA VAL A 118 -22.62 -6.27 35.63
C VAL A 118 -22.78 -6.68 37.09
N LYS A 119 -23.45 -7.80 37.30
CA LYS A 119 -23.80 -8.32 38.63
C LYS A 119 -23.50 -9.81 38.74
N TYR A 120 -23.62 -10.35 39.94
CA TYR A 120 -23.57 -11.79 40.20
C TYR A 120 -24.95 -12.30 40.60
N HIS A 121 -25.37 -13.45 40.08
CA HIS A 121 -26.62 -14.11 40.43
C HIS A 121 -26.31 -15.34 41.31
N PRO A 122 -26.53 -15.27 42.64
CA PRO A 122 -26.08 -16.33 43.56
C PRO A 122 -26.70 -17.69 43.28
N SER A 123 -28.01 -17.76 43.04
CA SER A 123 -28.68 -19.06 42.83
C SER A 123 -28.35 -19.72 41.49
N MET A 124 -27.92 -18.95 40.50
CA MET A 124 -27.47 -19.50 39.21
C MET A 124 -25.96 -19.73 39.17
N ASN A 125 -25.24 -19.29 40.21
CA ASN A 125 -23.79 -19.18 40.25
C ASN A 125 -23.25 -18.55 38.95
N ALA A 126 -23.68 -17.33 38.62
CA ALA A 126 -23.42 -16.77 37.30
C ALA A 126 -23.08 -15.29 37.34
N VAL A 127 -22.21 -14.83 36.44
CA VAL A 127 -22.13 -13.42 36.07
C VAL A 127 -23.32 -13.09 35.18
N ILE A 128 -24.03 -12.02 35.49
CA ILE A 128 -25.18 -11.54 34.73
C ILE A 128 -24.96 -10.11 34.28
N VAL A 129 -25.17 -9.84 33.00
CA VAL A 129 -25.08 -8.50 32.40
C VAL A 129 -26.45 -8.05 31.89
N SER A 130 -26.79 -6.78 32.08
CA SER A 130 -28.06 -6.21 31.60
C SER A 130 -27.87 -5.33 30.36
N ALA A 131 -28.67 -5.58 29.33
CA ALA A 131 -28.78 -4.72 28.17
C ALA A 131 -29.99 -3.79 28.33
N THR A 132 -29.75 -2.50 28.09
CA THR A 132 -30.71 -1.42 28.31
C THR A 132 -30.97 -0.63 27.03
N THR A 133 -32.21 -0.16 26.89
CA THR A 133 -32.63 0.84 25.91
C THR A 133 -32.01 2.20 26.22
N SER A 134 -32.21 3.20 25.35
CA SER A 134 -31.64 4.55 25.52
C SER A 134 -32.17 5.30 26.75
N ASP A 135 -33.36 4.97 27.22
CA ASP A 135 -34.00 5.49 28.43
C ASP A 135 -33.59 4.74 29.71
N GLY A 136 -32.74 3.70 29.59
CA GLY A 136 -32.19 2.95 30.73
C GLY A 136 -33.04 1.76 31.20
N ALA A 137 -34.15 1.43 30.54
CA ALA A 137 -34.94 0.25 30.89
C ALA A 137 -34.21 -1.06 30.54
N VAL A 138 -34.22 -2.04 31.46
CA VAL A 138 -33.59 -3.35 31.23
C VAL A 138 -34.49 -4.19 30.33
N GLN A 139 -34.06 -4.41 29.09
CA GLN A 139 -34.83 -5.16 28.07
C GLN A 139 -34.35 -6.61 27.91
N ALA A 140 -33.06 -6.85 28.18
CA ALA A 140 -32.47 -8.19 28.11
C ALA A 140 -31.37 -8.38 29.15
N VAL A 141 -31.11 -9.65 29.50
CA VAL A 141 -29.98 -10.04 30.35
C VAL A 141 -29.24 -11.23 29.73
N GLN A 142 -27.92 -11.27 29.87
CA GLN A 142 -27.13 -12.43 29.52
C GLN A 142 -26.45 -13.02 30.76
N VAL A 143 -26.61 -14.34 30.91
CA VAL A 143 -26.13 -15.12 32.05
C VAL A 143 -24.93 -15.96 31.61
N ILE A 144 -23.81 -15.83 32.31
CA ILE A 144 -22.58 -16.60 32.14
C ILE A 144 -22.40 -17.46 33.39
N ARG A 145 -22.67 -18.76 33.27
CA ARG A 145 -22.66 -19.69 34.41
C ARG A 145 -21.24 -20.06 34.81
N LEU A 146 -21.02 -20.18 36.11
CA LEU A 146 -19.73 -20.51 36.73
C LEU A 146 -19.78 -21.87 37.44
N ASP A 147 -18.64 -22.54 37.52
CA ASP A 147 -18.43 -23.70 38.39
C ASP A 147 -18.17 -23.25 39.85
N ARG A 148 -17.96 -24.21 40.74
CA ARG A 148 -17.73 -23.94 42.18
C ARG A 148 -16.39 -23.25 42.44
N GLU A 149 -15.46 -23.36 41.49
CA GLU A 149 -14.13 -22.74 41.55
C GLU A 149 -14.12 -21.33 40.96
N GLY A 150 -15.25 -20.84 40.42
CA GLY A 150 -15.37 -19.51 39.83
C GLY A 150 -14.85 -19.43 38.38
N ARG A 151 -14.77 -20.57 37.67
CA ARG A 151 -14.44 -20.63 36.24
C ARG A 151 -15.72 -20.78 35.42
N LYS A 152 -15.63 -20.56 34.11
CA LYS A 152 -16.78 -20.71 33.20
C LYS A 152 -17.25 -22.17 33.19
N ALA A 153 -18.52 -22.41 33.52
CA ALA A 153 -19.10 -23.74 33.56
C ALA A 153 -19.14 -24.37 32.16
N ALA A 154 -18.94 -25.69 32.08
CA ALA A 154 -19.16 -26.44 30.84
C ALA A 154 -20.64 -26.38 30.42
N ALA A 155 -20.90 -26.26 29.12
CA ALA A 155 -22.26 -26.29 28.59
C ALA A 155 -22.82 -27.72 28.66
N THR A 156 -24.06 -27.86 29.12
CA THR A 156 -24.84 -29.10 29.00
C THR A 156 -26.03 -28.88 28.06
N PRO A 157 -26.64 -29.94 27.50
CA PRO A 157 -27.81 -29.82 26.61
C PRO A 157 -28.94 -28.96 27.19
N ASP A 158 -29.16 -29.05 28.50
CA ASP A 158 -30.24 -28.31 29.20
C ASP A 158 -29.79 -26.97 29.78
N LYS A 159 -28.48 -26.73 29.91
CA LYS A 159 -27.91 -25.51 30.51
C LYS A 159 -26.68 -25.06 29.72
N PRO A 160 -26.85 -24.18 28.72
CA PRO A 160 -25.71 -23.61 28.03
C PRO A 160 -24.85 -22.77 28.99
N SER A 161 -23.54 -22.76 28.77
CA SER A 161 -22.59 -21.98 29.60
C SER A 161 -22.86 -20.46 29.56
N LYS A 162 -23.46 -20.00 28.46
CA LYS A 162 -23.87 -18.61 28.21
C LYS A 162 -25.27 -18.59 27.61
N GLN A 163 -26.17 -17.77 28.14
CA GLN A 163 -27.56 -17.69 27.69
C GLN A 163 -28.09 -16.28 27.77
N THR A 164 -28.74 -15.80 26.71
CA THR A 164 -29.42 -14.49 26.68
C THR A 164 -30.92 -14.68 26.86
N PHE A 165 -31.54 -13.81 27.66
CA PHE A 165 -32.99 -13.71 27.84
C PHE A 165 -33.45 -12.29 27.48
N GLY A 166 -34.60 -12.15 26.82
CA GLY A 166 -35.15 -10.87 26.37
C GLY A 166 -34.80 -10.50 24.92
N HIS A 167 -35.30 -9.35 24.46
CA HIS A 167 -35.10 -8.85 23.10
C HIS A 167 -33.89 -7.91 23.04
N LEU A 168 -33.02 -8.06 22.04
CA LEU A 168 -31.76 -7.29 21.93
C LEU A 168 -31.82 -6.10 20.98
N GLU A 169 -32.89 -5.94 20.20
CA GLU A 169 -32.99 -4.83 19.25
C GLU A 169 -33.02 -3.48 19.98
N GLY A 170 -32.13 -2.57 19.61
CA GLY A 170 -31.98 -1.25 20.24
C GLY A 170 -31.39 -1.25 21.66
N ALA A 171 -31.14 -2.42 22.25
CA ALA A 171 -30.62 -2.57 23.60
C ALA A 171 -29.12 -2.88 23.61
N ALA A 172 -28.38 -2.34 24.58
CA ALA A 172 -26.96 -2.60 24.77
C ALA A 172 -26.59 -2.71 26.26
N VAL A 173 -25.60 -3.53 26.61
CA VAL A 173 -24.95 -3.37 27.92
C VAL A 173 -24.11 -2.11 27.86
N ARG A 174 -24.40 -1.14 28.73
CA ARG A 174 -23.73 0.17 28.75
C ARG A 174 -22.76 0.22 29.92
N LEU A 175 -21.48 0.29 29.61
CA LEU A 175 -20.42 0.50 30.60
C LEU A 175 -20.02 1.98 30.58
N PRO A 176 -20.17 2.70 31.71
CA PRO A 176 -19.89 4.13 31.78
C PRO A 176 -18.38 4.39 31.68
N GLY A 177 -17.97 5.49 31.06
CA GLY A 177 -16.56 5.83 30.96
C GLY A 177 -16.33 7.31 30.70
N LYS A 178 -15.07 7.68 30.50
CA LYS A 178 -14.67 9.07 30.21
C LYS A 178 -15.21 9.53 28.84
N SER A 179 -15.29 10.85 28.66
CA SER A 179 -15.55 11.47 27.36
C SER A 179 -14.48 11.07 26.33
N GLY A 180 -14.86 10.82 25.08
CA GLY A 180 -13.95 10.33 24.04
C GLY A 180 -14.66 9.47 22.98
N PRO A 181 -14.03 8.48 22.34
CA PRO A 181 -14.72 7.50 21.52
C PRO A 181 -15.68 6.62 22.34
N ILE A 182 -16.61 5.95 21.66
CA ILE A 182 -17.46 4.89 22.22
C ILE A 182 -17.01 3.56 21.63
N LEU A 183 -16.69 2.61 22.51
CA LEU A 183 -16.24 1.28 22.11
C LEU A 183 -17.44 0.34 21.96
N PHE A 184 -17.43 -0.52 20.95
CA PHE A 184 -18.46 -1.52 20.69
C PHE A 184 -17.86 -2.91 20.70
N ALA A 185 -18.44 -3.82 21.47
CA ALA A 185 -17.99 -5.22 21.55
C ALA A 185 -19.17 -6.20 21.36
N GLU A 186 -18.89 -7.38 20.79
CA GLU A 186 -19.92 -8.43 20.64
C GLU A 186 -20.25 -9.07 21.99
N GLY A 187 -19.22 -9.44 22.76
CA GLY A 187 -19.32 -10.19 24.01
C GLY A 187 -19.02 -9.37 25.28
N PRO A 188 -19.60 -9.74 26.43
CA PRO A 188 -19.34 -9.12 27.72
C PRO A 188 -17.88 -9.22 28.16
N GLU A 189 -17.23 -10.36 27.91
CA GLU A 189 -15.82 -10.57 28.25
C GLU A 189 -14.92 -9.58 27.47
N THR A 190 -15.06 -9.52 26.15
CA THR A 190 -14.38 -8.54 25.27
C THR A 190 -14.65 -7.10 25.67
N GLY A 191 -15.93 -6.75 25.90
CA GLY A 191 -16.34 -5.39 26.26
C GLY A 191 -15.79 -4.93 27.60
N LEU A 192 -15.76 -5.81 28.61
CA LEU A 192 -15.15 -5.51 29.91
C LEU A 192 -13.63 -5.39 29.83
N SER A 193 -12.96 -6.20 29.00
CA SER A 193 -11.52 -6.10 28.77
C SER A 193 -11.13 -4.74 28.18
N VAL A 194 -11.79 -4.29 27.10
CA VAL A 194 -11.48 -2.99 26.47
C VAL A 194 -11.89 -1.81 27.35
N TRP A 195 -12.99 -1.95 28.10
CA TRP A 195 -13.45 -0.95 29.05
C TRP A 195 -12.46 -0.76 30.20
N ALA A 196 -12.04 -1.85 30.85
CA ALA A 196 -11.10 -1.80 31.97
C ALA A 196 -9.71 -1.31 31.53
N ALA A 197 -9.28 -1.62 30.30
CA ALA A 197 -8.00 -1.19 29.76
C ALA A 197 -7.95 0.31 29.42
N THR A 198 -9.06 0.89 28.95
CA THR A 198 -9.05 2.25 28.37
C THR A 198 -9.79 3.30 29.19
N GLY A 199 -10.78 2.87 29.98
CA GLY A 199 -11.73 3.73 30.69
C GLY A 199 -12.73 4.46 29.79
N TYR A 200 -12.79 4.17 28.48
CA TYR A 200 -13.80 4.76 27.59
C TYR A 200 -15.18 4.14 27.79
N GLU A 201 -16.24 4.87 27.45
CA GLU A 201 -17.60 4.30 27.42
C GLU A 201 -17.64 3.12 26.44
N THR A 202 -18.19 1.98 26.88
CA THR A 202 -18.27 0.75 26.07
C THR A 202 -19.70 0.24 26.00
N ARG A 203 -20.16 -0.15 24.81
CA ARG A 203 -21.46 -0.74 24.53
C ARG A 203 -21.29 -2.17 24.04
N ILE A 204 -22.03 -3.10 24.63
CA ILE A 204 -21.92 -4.54 24.31
C ILE A 204 -23.23 -5.02 23.69
N ALA A 205 -23.11 -5.64 22.51
CA ALA A 205 -24.25 -6.08 21.71
C ALA A 205 -24.91 -7.37 22.22
N LEU A 206 -24.15 -8.23 22.91
CA LEU A 206 -24.54 -9.58 23.28
C LEU A 206 -24.89 -10.44 22.05
N GLY A 207 -24.13 -10.26 20.98
CA GLY A 207 -24.38 -10.80 19.65
C GLY A 207 -23.87 -9.85 18.57
N SER A 208 -24.62 -9.69 17.48
CA SER A 208 -24.19 -8.86 16.36
C SER A 208 -24.26 -7.36 16.67
N ILE A 209 -23.14 -6.66 16.49
CA ILE A 209 -23.02 -5.19 16.62
C ILE A 209 -23.93 -4.43 15.66
N ALA A 210 -24.35 -5.05 14.54
CA ALA A 210 -25.28 -4.44 13.58
C ALA A 210 -26.66 -4.11 14.18
N LYS A 211 -27.00 -4.67 15.35
CA LYS A 211 -28.25 -4.41 16.07
C LYS A 211 -28.19 -3.20 17.01
N LEU A 212 -27.01 -2.61 17.19
CA LEU A 212 -26.80 -1.48 18.08
C LEU A 212 -27.07 -0.16 17.37
N THR A 213 -27.63 0.80 18.11
CA THR A 213 -27.79 2.17 17.65
C THR A 213 -26.50 2.95 17.89
N ALA A 214 -25.96 3.51 16.81
CA ALA A 214 -24.84 4.44 16.85
C ALA A 214 -25.29 5.78 17.47
N PRO A 215 -24.64 6.26 18.54
CA PRO A 215 -24.85 7.61 19.05
C PRO A 215 -24.25 8.64 18.09
N ALA A 216 -24.88 9.81 17.98
CA ALA A 216 -24.36 10.94 17.21
C ALA A 216 -23.12 11.57 17.86
N ASP A 217 -22.35 12.34 17.07
CA ASP A 217 -21.32 13.30 17.52
C ASP A 217 -20.05 12.73 18.19
N ARG A 218 -19.87 11.41 18.23
CA ARG A 218 -18.65 10.77 18.78
C ARG A 218 -18.08 9.74 17.82
N LYS A 219 -16.76 9.55 17.89
CA LYS A 219 -16.06 8.49 17.15
C LYS A 219 -16.46 7.12 17.70
N LEU A 220 -16.79 6.20 16.80
CA LEU A 220 -17.22 4.83 17.12
C LEU A 220 -16.06 3.88 16.88
N VAL A 221 -15.72 3.02 17.85
CA VAL A 221 -14.65 2.03 17.70
C VAL A 221 -15.24 0.63 17.86
N ILE A 222 -15.20 -0.16 16.80
CA ILE A 222 -15.68 -1.55 16.80
C ILE A 222 -14.52 -2.45 17.23
N CYS A 223 -14.59 -2.99 18.44
CA CYS A 223 -13.65 -3.97 18.97
C CYS A 223 -14.05 -5.36 18.49
N ARG A 224 -13.41 -5.83 17.42
CA ARG A 224 -13.76 -7.08 16.74
C ARG A 224 -12.94 -8.27 17.25
N ASP A 225 -13.50 -9.45 17.10
CA ASP A 225 -12.78 -10.72 17.26
C ASP A 225 -11.92 -10.99 16.02
N ASP A 226 -10.92 -11.87 16.17
CA ASP A 226 -10.00 -12.27 15.09
C ASP A 226 -10.63 -13.32 14.15
N ASP A 227 -11.78 -12.99 13.57
CA ASP A 227 -12.52 -13.85 12.63
C ASP A 227 -11.86 -13.95 11.25
N LYS A 228 -11.98 -15.13 10.61
CA LYS A 228 -11.53 -15.31 9.21
C LYS A 228 -12.14 -14.25 8.26
N PRO A 229 -11.36 -13.70 7.31
CA PRO A 229 -11.86 -12.79 6.28
C PRO A 229 -13.08 -13.37 5.55
N HIS A 230 -14.06 -12.53 5.24
CA HIS A 230 -15.30 -12.90 4.53
C HIS A 230 -16.21 -13.91 5.23
N SER A 231 -15.95 -14.25 6.49
CA SER A 231 -16.89 -14.99 7.34
C SER A 231 -18.22 -14.24 7.49
N PRO A 232 -19.32 -14.91 7.88
CA PRO A 232 -20.60 -14.23 8.12
C PRO A 232 -20.51 -13.08 9.13
N ALA A 233 -19.71 -13.25 10.20
CA ALA A 233 -19.45 -12.22 11.22
C ALA A 233 -18.69 -11.03 10.60
N ASP A 234 -17.58 -11.30 9.89
CA ASP A 234 -16.78 -10.28 9.21
C ASP A 234 -17.62 -9.46 8.20
N LYS A 235 -18.49 -10.12 7.42
CA LYS A 235 -19.43 -9.47 6.50
C LYS A 235 -20.50 -8.64 7.21
N ALA A 236 -21.01 -9.10 8.35
CA ALA A 236 -21.99 -8.36 9.13
C ALA A 236 -21.37 -7.08 9.72
N LEU A 237 -20.17 -7.18 10.28
CA LEU A 237 -19.41 -6.07 10.83
C LEU A 237 -19.11 -5.00 9.78
N HIS A 238 -18.57 -5.38 8.62
CA HIS A 238 -18.25 -4.42 7.56
C HIS A 238 -19.52 -3.74 6.99
N ARG A 239 -20.65 -4.44 6.95
CA ARG A 239 -21.94 -3.83 6.57
C ARG A 239 -22.41 -2.82 7.60
N ALA A 240 -22.29 -3.12 8.90
CA ALA A 240 -22.63 -2.18 9.97
C ALA A 240 -21.74 -0.93 9.92
N ALA A 241 -20.42 -1.12 9.82
CA ALA A 241 -19.46 -0.01 9.68
C ALA A 241 -19.74 0.84 8.43
N LYS A 242 -20.04 0.20 7.28
CA LYS A 242 -20.43 0.93 6.05
C LYS A 242 -21.70 1.74 6.27
N THR A 243 -22.72 1.16 6.90
CA THR A 243 -23.99 1.84 7.16
C THR A 243 -23.81 3.04 8.08
N TRP A 244 -23.03 2.91 9.16
CA TRP A 244 -22.76 4.02 10.07
C TRP A 244 -21.93 5.13 9.44
N ARG A 245 -20.92 4.80 8.61
CA ARG A 245 -20.17 5.80 7.84
C ARG A 245 -21.07 6.54 6.85
N GLN A 246 -21.99 5.83 6.18
CA GLN A 246 -22.99 6.44 5.30
C GLN A 246 -23.96 7.37 6.03
N ALA A 247 -24.21 7.13 7.32
CA ALA A 247 -24.98 8.02 8.19
C ALA A 247 -24.14 9.18 8.76
N GLY A 248 -22.88 9.34 8.37
CA GLY A 248 -22.01 10.44 8.80
C GLY A 248 -21.19 10.18 10.07
N HIS A 249 -21.19 8.95 10.61
CA HIS A 249 -20.39 8.63 11.79
C HIS A 249 -18.92 8.33 11.43
N SER A 250 -17.98 8.83 12.25
CA SER A 250 -16.59 8.38 12.20
C SER A 250 -16.44 7.01 12.86
N VAL A 251 -16.02 6.00 12.09
CA VAL A 251 -15.95 4.60 12.55
C VAL A 251 -14.54 4.00 12.36
N ALA A 252 -13.94 3.57 13.47
CA ALA A 252 -12.71 2.78 13.53
C ALA A 252 -13.02 1.31 13.88
N ILE A 253 -12.11 0.40 13.51
CA ILE A 253 -12.18 -1.03 13.84
C ILE A 253 -10.88 -1.39 14.54
N ALA A 254 -10.96 -1.96 15.74
CA ALA A 254 -9.81 -2.39 16.52
C ALA A 254 -9.74 -3.91 16.59
N THR A 255 -8.55 -4.47 16.43
CA THR A 255 -8.26 -5.92 16.52
C THR A 255 -7.40 -6.22 17.75
N PRO A 256 -7.57 -7.41 18.37
CA PRO A 256 -6.88 -7.77 19.61
C PRO A 256 -5.36 -7.86 19.46
N TRP A 257 -4.86 -8.18 18.27
CA TRP A 257 -3.44 -8.41 17.99
C TRP A 257 -2.93 -7.46 16.90
N LYS A 258 -1.63 -7.15 16.94
CA LYS A 258 -0.96 -6.37 15.89
C LYS A 258 -0.89 -7.11 14.55
N GLN A 259 -0.75 -8.44 14.60
CA GLN A 259 -0.81 -9.33 13.45
C GLN A 259 -1.94 -10.34 13.69
N ARG A 260 -2.78 -10.53 12.70
CA ARG A 260 -3.97 -11.39 12.83
C ARG A 260 -3.63 -12.85 12.52
N ALA A 261 -4.09 -13.75 13.39
CA ALA A 261 -3.96 -15.19 13.25
C ALA A 261 -5.24 -15.83 12.67
N HIS A 262 -6.37 -15.11 12.68
CA HIS A 262 -7.67 -15.58 12.18
C HIS A 262 -8.22 -16.81 12.93
N ASP A 263 -7.90 -16.91 14.22
CA ASP A 263 -8.21 -18.02 15.11
C ASP A 263 -9.42 -17.78 16.03
N LYS A 264 -10.12 -16.64 15.84
CA LYS A 264 -11.26 -16.16 16.65
C LYS A 264 -10.91 -15.70 18.06
N SER A 265 -9.64 -15.45 18.35
CA SER A 265 -9.24 -14.80 19.60
C SER A 265 -9.84 -13.40 19.73
N ASP A 266 -10.07 -12.95 20.96
CA ASP A 266 -10.71 -11.66 21.27
C ASP A 266 -9.83 -10.76 22.17
N PHE A 267 -10.33 -9.58 22.55
CA PHE A 267 -9.61 -8.68 23.45
C PHE A 267 -9.48 -9.21 24.88
N ASN A 268 -10.27 -10.21 25.27
CA ASN A 268 -10.07 -10.92 26.53
C ASN A 268 -8.87 -11.88 26.44
N ASP A 269 -8.64 -12.52 25.30
CA ASP A 269 -7.40 -13.28 25.09
C ASP A 269 -6.18 -12.35 25.08
N ALA A 270 -6.28 -11.19 24.42
CA ALA A 270 -5.22 -10.17 24.41
C ALA A 270 -4.88 -9.64 25.81
N ILE A 271 -5.87 -9.32 26.63
CA ILE A 271 -5.62 -8.84 28.00
C ILE A 271 -4.99 -9.93 28.87
N GLN A 272 -5.36 -11.20 28.66
CA GLN A 272 -4.79 -12.30 29.41
C GLN A 272 -3.33 -12.57 29.04
N ALA A 273 -2.98 -12.42 27.76
CA ALA A 273 -1.64 -12.68 27.25
C ALA A 273 -0.65 -11.52 27.46
N GLN A 274 -1.09 -10.28 27.21
CA GLN A 274 -0.20 -9.10 27.14
C GLN A 274 -0.59 -7.97 28.11
N GLY A 275 -1.67 -8.15 28.88
CA GLY A 275 -2.13 -7.18 29.87
C GLY A 275 -2.93 -5.99 29.32
N ALA A 276 -3.44 -5.17 30.24
CA ALA A 276 -4.31 -4.04 29.92
C ALA A 276 -3.64 -2.94 29.08
N ALA A 277 -2.35 -2.69 29.30
CA ALA A 277 -1.60 -1.69 28.54
C ALA A 277 -1.51 -2.03 27.04
N ALA A 278 -1.32 -3.32 26.70
CA ALA A 278 -1.31 -3.77 25.31
C ALA A 278 -2.68 -3.57 24.66
N VAL A 279 -3.77 -3.96 25.33
CA VAL A 279 -5.14 -3.72 24.85
C VAL A 279 -5.41 -2.22 24.65
N ALA A 280 -5.01 -1.38 25.61
CA ALA A 280 -5.15 0.06 25.49
C ALA A 280 -4.40 0.61 24.27
N ALA A 281 -3.16 0.16 24.02
CA ALA A 281 -2.38 0.55 22.85
C ALA A 281 -3.01 0.10 21.53
N ARG A 282 -3.66 -1.08 21.49
CA ARG A 282 -4.41 -1.55 20.31
C ARG A 282 -5.62 -0.67 20.01
N ILE A 283 -6.40 -0.32 21.03
CA ILE A 283 -7.53 0.60 20.88
C ILE A 283 -7.05 1.99 20.46
N GLU A 284 -5.97 2.48 21.08
CA GLU A 284 -5.38 3.78 20.74
C GLU A 284 -4.88 3.81 19.29
N THR A 285 -4.26 2.72 18.80
CA THR A 285 -3.85 2.60 17.39
C THR A 285 -5.07 2.63 16.44
N ALA A 286 -6.21 2.05 16.83
CA ALA A 286 -7.41 2.12 16.00
C ALA A 286 -8.05 3.52 16.03
N ILE A 287 -7.98 4.23 17.16
CA ILE A 287 -8.47 5.61 17.30
C ILE A 287 -7.57 6.56 16.50
N ASN A 288 -6.26 6.39 16.62
CA ASN A 288 -5.21 7.22 16.06
C ASN A 288 -4.26 6.34 15.23
N PRO A 289 -4.68 5.87 14.05
CA PRO A 289 -3.85 5.02 13.21
C PRO A 289 -2.55 5.74 12.88
N VAL A 290 -1.43 5.06 13.16
CA VAL A 290 -0.08 5.56 12.90
C VAL A 290 0.22 5.47 11.41
N GLN A 291 -0.42 6.32 10.62
CA GLN A 291 0.13 6.80 9.36
C GLN A 291 0.07 8.32 9.46
N GLN A 292 1.23 8.95 9.68
CA GLN A 292 1.30 10.39 9.63
C GLN A 292 0.88 10.82 8.22
N ILE A 293 -0.30 11.45 8.10
CA ILE A 293 -0.59 12.24 6.91
C ILE A 293 0.47 13.32 6.90
N LYS A 294 1.37 13.28 5.93
CA LYS A 294 2.36 14.33 5.75
C LYS A 294 1.62 15.65 5.62
N THR A 295 2.08 16.69 6.31
CA THR A 295 1.64 18.05 6.03
C THR A 295 1.80 18.31 4.54
N ARG A 296 0.71 18.70 3.88
CA ARG A 296 0.69 18.95 2.43
C ARG A 296 0.64 20.46 2.22
N PHE A 297 1.52 20.96 1.37
CA PHE A 297 1.60 22.38 1.05
C PHE A 297 0.95 22.68 -0.32
N PRO A 298 0.47 23.90 -0.57
CA PRO A 298 0.21 24.37 -1.92
C PRO A 298 1.46 24.20 -2.80
N ILE A 299 1.26 23.96 -4.10
CA ILE A 299 2.36 23.58 -5.01
C ILE A 299 3.50 24.63 -5.04
N ASP A 300 3.18 25.91 -4.97
CA ASP A 300 4.18 26.98 -5.03
C ASP A 300 5.05 27.04 -3.76
N GLU A 301 4.46 26.78 -2.59
CA GLU A 301 5.21 26.66 -1.35
C GLU A 301 6.06 25.39 -1.34
N ALA A 302 5.51 24.26 -1.79
CA ALA A 302 6.25 23.01 -1.94
C ALA A 302 7.47 23.17 -2.87
N ARG A 303 7.32 23.92 -3.98
CA ARG A 303 8.42 24.29 -4.89
C ARG A 303 9.44 25.19 -4.23
N THR A 304 8.99 26.18 -3.46
CA THR A 304 9.89 27.09 -2.72
C THR A 304 10.76 26.33 -1.71
N GLN A 305 10.16 25.41 -0.96
CA GLN A 305 10.89 24.54 -0.02
C GLN A 305 11.88 23.64 -0.76
N LEU A 306 11.43 23.00 -1.85
CA LEU A 306 12.27 22.14 -2.69
C LEU A 306 13.48 22.92 -3.23
N ASP A 307 13.25 24.11 -3.77
CA ASP A 307 14.27 24.98 -4.33
C ASP A 307 15.30 25.39 -3.27
N SER A 308 14.85 25.77 -2.07
CA SER A 308 15.73 26.15 -0.97
C SER A 308 16.66 24.99 -0.55
N VAL A 309 16.13 23.77 -0.47
CA VAL A 309 16.92 22.60 -0.06
C VAL A 309 17.91 22.20 -1.16
N ILE A 310 17.50 22.18 -2.42
CA ILE A 310 18.39 21.85 -3.54
C ILE A 310 19.48 22.91 -3.71
N ALA A 311 19.16 24.20 -3.58
CA ALA A 311 20.15 25.28 -3.62
C ALA A 311 21.27 25.07 -2.58
N ARG A 312 20.89 24.82 -1.31
CA ARG A 312 21.83 24.58 -0.21
C ARG A 312 22.74 23.38 -0.46
N PHE A 313 22.22 22.32 -1.09
CA PHE A 313 23.05 21.18 -1.48
C PHE A 313 24.15 21.62 -2.47
N PHE A 314 23.77 22.28 -3.57
CA PHE A 314 24.74 22.67 -4.60
C PHE A 314 25.74 23.72 -4.12
N ASP A 315 25.32 24.66 -3.27
CA ASP A 315 26.24 25.63 -2.67
C ASP A 315 27.26 24.96 -1.74
N SER A 316 26.86 23.93 -0.98
CA SER A 316 27.81 23.17 -0.14
C SER A 316 28.70 22.22 -0.94
N ALA A 317 28.19 21.63 -2.03
CA ALA A 317 28.95 20.74 -2.90
C ALA A 317 30.11 21.43 -3.63
N ILE A 318 30.00 22.73 -3.93
CA ILE A 318 31.08 23.52 -4.56
C ILE A 318 32.33 23.58 -3.67
N LEU A 319 32.14 23.70 -2.36
CA LEU A 319 33.19 23.98 -1.37
C LEU A 319 33.77 22.70 -0.73
N HIS A 320 33.29 21.54 -1.13
CA HIS A 320 33.63 20.31 -0.44
C HIS A 320 35.04 19.80 -0.81
N GLU A 321 35.92 19.74 0.20
CA GLU A 321 37.29 19.22 0.12
C GLU A 321 37.56 18.10 1.15
N GLU A 322 36.56 17.66 1.93
CA GLU A 322 36.75 16.67 2.99
C GLU A 322 36.86 15.22 2.45
N SER A 323 37.28 14.29 3.32
CA SER A 323 37.52 12.89 2.95
C SER A 323 36.25 12.07 2.73
N GLU A 324 35.13 12.42 3.38
CA GLU A 324 33.83 11.76 3.20
C GLU A 324 32.78 12.74 2.66
N PRO A 325 32.28 12.54 1.43
CA PRO A 325 31.33 13.47 0.82
C PRO A 325 29.92 13.36 1.42
N PRO A 326 29.22 14.50 1.61
CA PRO A 326 27.85 14.48 2.12
C PRO A 326 26.91 13.80 1.13
N VAL A 327 25.99 13.00 1.68
CA VAL A 327 24.91 12.38 0.92
C VAL A 327 23.57 12.86 1.49
N GLN A 328 22.84 13.61 0.70
CA GLN A 328 21.56 14.18 1.09
C GLN A 328 20.43 13.54 0.28
N ALA A 329 19.33 13.21 0.95
CA ALA A 329 18.14 12.68 0.33
C ALA A 329 16.97 13.65 0.50
N ILE A 330 16.21 13.85 -0.57
CA ILE A 330 14.95 14.59 -0.58
C ILE A 330 13.86 13.61 -1.00
N ARG A 331 12.89 13.41 -0.12
CA ARG A 331 11.63 12.76 -0.48
C ARG A 331 10.66 13.84 -0.92
N ALA A 332 10.27 13.86 -2.19
CA ALA A 332 9.31 14.87 -2.67
C ALA A 332 8.37 14.27 -3.71
N GLU A 333 7.06 14.55 -3.61
CA GLU A 333 6.04 13.90 -4.46
C GLU A 333 6.25 14.10 -5.98
N VAL A 334 5.61 13.24 -6.77
CA VAL A 334 5.71 13.27 -8.23
C VAL A 334 5.07 14.54 -8.78
N GLY A 335 5.76 15.24 -9.69
CA GLY A 335 5.23 16.41 -10.39
C GLY A 335 5.53 17.77 -9.74
N ILE A 336 6.16 17.82 -8.56
CA ILE A 336 6.54 19.08 -7.91
C ILE A 336 7.62 19.85 -8.70
N GLY A 337 8.50 19.14 -9.43
CA GLY A 337 9.59 19.75 -10.21
C GLY A 337 11.00 19.35 -9.79
N LYS A 338 11.17 18.25 -9.03
CA LYS A 338 12.47 17.75 -8.51
C LYS A 338 13.62 17.81 -9.53
N SER A 339 13.47 17.12 -10.66
CA SER A 339 14.52 17.02 -11.68
C SER A 339 14.76 18.35 -12.40
N GLU A 340 13.74 19.21 -12.52
CA GLU A 340 13.88 20.56 -13.08
C GLU A 340 14.70 21.47 -12.15
N ALA A 341 14.33 21.55 -10.87
CA ALA A 341 15.08 22.29 -9.86
C ALA A 341 16.54 21.83 -9.78
N ALA A 342 16.77 20.50 -9.73
CA ALA A 342 18.12 19.94 -9.71
C ALA A 342 18.96 20.38 -10.93
N ARG A 343 18.39 20.37 -12.15
CA ARG A 343 19.10 20.81 -13.37
C ARG A 343 19.41 22.31 -13.34
N ARG A 344 18.49 23.14 -12.86
CA ARG A 344 18.67 24.60 -12.74
C ARG A 344 19.84 24.93 -11.81
N TYR A 345 19.87 24.34 -10.62
CA TYR A 345 20.97 24.56 -9.68
C TYR A 345 22.28 23.90 -10.12
N ALA A 346 22.23 22.76 -10.83
CA ALA A 346 23.41 22.19 -11.48
C ALA A 346 24.00 23.14 -12.54
N ALA A 347 23.17 23.79 -13.35
CA ALA A 347 23.62 24.78 -14.35
C ALA A 347 24.26 26.00 -13.67
N ALA A 348 23.66 26.49 -12.59
CA ALA A 348 24.22 27.59 -11.80
C ALA A 348 25.57 27.23 -11.18
N MET A 349 25.69 26.03 -10.58
CA MET A 349 26.96 25.52 -10.05
C MET A 349 28.03 25.38 -11.13
N LEU A 350 27.71 24.74 -12.26
CA LEU A 350 28.65 24.58 -13.37
C LEU A 350 29.12 25.93 -13.93
N SER A 351 28.22 26.91 -14.03
CA SER A 351 28.58 28.27 -14.44
C SER A 351 29.61 28.90 -13.49
N LYS A 352 29.38 28.82 -12.17
CA LYS A 352 30.33 29.28 -11.14
C LYS A 352 31.69 28.55 -11.26
N LEU A 353 31.68 27.23 -11.44
CA LEU A 353 32.90 26.44 -11.60
C LEU A 353 33.71 26.88 -12.84
N ARG A 354 33.06 27.11 -13.98
CA ARG A 354 33.73 27.54 -15.22
C ARG A 354 34.32 28.94 -15.09
N GLN A 355 33.64 29.86 -14.40
CA GLN A 355 34.19 31.18 -14.07
C GLN A 355 35.45 31.10 -13.22
N GLY A 356 35.53 30.11 -12.32
CA GLY A 356 36.71 29.81 -11.51
C GLY A 356 37.79 28.96 -12.19
N GLY A 357 37.64 28.61 -13.47
CA GLY A 357 38.59 27.76 -14.21
C GLY A 357 38.54 26.26 -13.87
N ASP A 358 37.61 25.85 -13.00
CA ASP A 358 37.38 24.45 -12.65
C ASP A 358 36.66 23.72 -13.79
N LYS A 359 37.16 22.53 -14.15
CA LYS A 359 36.68 21.70 -15.27
C LYS A 359 35.87 20.49 -14.83
N ARG A 360 35.65 20.30 -13.52
CA ARG A 360 34.80 19.22 -13.00
C ARG A 360 33.40 19.32 -13.60
N GLY A 361 32.78 18.17 -13.87
CA GLY A 361 31.41 18.04 -14.35
C GLY A 361 30.45 17.59 -13.26
N ILE A 362 29.16 17.56 -13.57
CA ILE A 362 28.12 16.99 -12.71
C ILE A 362 27.54 15.75 -13.39
N VAL A 363 27.22 14.73 -12.60
CA VAL A 363 26.60 13.48 -13.10
C VAL A 363 25.17 13.36 -12.59
N PHE A 364 24.23 13.17 -13.50
CA PHE A 364 22.84 12.80 -13.19
C PHE A 364 22.64 11.32 -13.49
N ALA A 365 22.34 10.54 -12.47
CA ALA A 365 22.02 9.13 -12.59
C ALA A 365 20.49 8.96 -12.68
N VAL A 366 20.01 8.33 -13.74
CA VAL A 366 18.58 8.17 -14.06
C VAL A 366 18.23 6.71 -14.34
N PRO A 367 16.96 6.28 -14.17
CA PRO A 367 16.56 4.89 -14.40
C PRO A 367 16.60 4.47 -15.88
N THR A 368 16.38 5.38 -16.85
CA THR A 368 16.32 5.01 -18.28
C THR A 368 17.02 6.00 -19.21
N HIS A 369 17.54 5.50 -20.34
CA HIS A 369 18.20 6.34 -21.35
C HIS A 369 17.26 7.37 -21.99
N ARG A 370 15.98 7.02 -22.20
CA ARG A 370 14.98 7.94 -22.79
C ARG A 370 14.79 9.18 -21.91
N LEU A 371 14.62 8.97 -20.60
CA LEU A 371 14.58 10.07 -19.65
C LEU A 371 15.87 10.90 -19.71
N GLY A 372 17.02 10.24 -19.88
CA GLY A 372 18.30 10.93 -20.06
C GLY A 372 18.32 11.89 -21.26
N ASP A 373 17.79 11.48 -22.42
CA ASP A 373 17.75 12.36 -23.60
C ASP A 373 16.89 13.60 -23.40
N GLU A 374 15.71 13.42 -22.78
CA GLU A 374 14.81 14.50 -22.43
C GLU A 374 15.48 15.46 -21.44
N GLN A 375 16.18 14.92 -20.44
CA GLN A 375 16.87 15.73 -19.44
C GLN A 375 18.06 16.51 -19.99
N ALA A 376 18.86 15.92 -20.88
CA ALA A 376 19.98 16.61 -21.52
C ALA A 376 19.48 17.79 -22.37
N LYS A 377 18.45 17.57 -23.20
CA LYS A 377 17.84 18.62 -24.04
C LYS A 377 17.25 19.76 -23.21
N ALA A 378 16.61 19.43 -22.08
CA ALA A 378 16.04 20.43 -21.19
C ALA A 378 17.13 21.26 -20.48
N PHE A 379 18.23 20.62 -20.04
CA PHE A 379 19.35 21.32 -19.43
C PHE A 379 19.98 22.36 -20.37
N GLU A 380 20.24 22.00 -21.64
CA GLU A 380 20.84 22.92 -22.63
C GLU A 380 19.90 24.07 -23.03
N LYS A 381 18.61 23.97 -22.70
CA LYS A 381 17.64 25.06 -22.90
C LYS A 381 17.62 26.07 -21.75
N LEU A 382 18.21 25.74 -20.60
CA LEU A 382 18.21 26.63 -19.43
C LEU A 382 18.99 27.93 -19.74
N PRO A 383 18.50 29.10 -19.30
CA PRO A 383 19.17 30.38 -19.52
C PRO A 383 20.63 30.38 -19.02
N GLU A 384 20.88 29.85 -17.83
CA GLU A 384 22.21 29.77 -17.20
C GLU A 384 23.15 28.86 -18.00
N ALA A 385 22.64 27.73 -18.49
CA ALA A 385 23.41 26.81 -19.32
C ALA A 385 23.79 27.44 -20.66
N ARG A 386 22.85 28.13 -21.30
CA ARG A 386 23.10 28.85 -22.57
C ARG A 386 24.09 29.98 -22.40
N ALA A 387 23.92 30.80 -21.36
CA ALA A 387 24.80 31.94 -21.08
C ALA A 387 26.25 31.50 -20.81
N ALA A 388 26.44 30.36 -20.14
CA ALA A 388 27.75 29.80 -19.84
C ALA A 388 28.28 28.81 -20.90
N GLY A 389 27.53 28.56 -21.99
CA GLY A 389 27.92 27.62 -23.04
C GLY A 389 28.05 26.16 -22.58
N LEU A 390 27.30 25.77 -21.54
CA LEU A 390 27.35 24.43 -20.95
C LEU A 390 26.69 23.39 -21.86
N ARG A 391 27.26 22.18 -21.89
CA ARG A 391 26.75 21.06 -22.71
C ARG A 391 26.37 19.86 -21.85
N ALA A 392 25.31 19.16 -22.26
CA ALA A 392 24.89 17.92 -21.63
C ALA A 392 25.02 16.72 -22.59
N LYS A 393 25.40 15.56 -22.08
CA LYS A 393 25.42 14.31 -22.86
C LYS A 393 24.93 13.12 -22.07
N VAL A 394 24.29 12.19 -22.77
CA VAL A 394 23.85 10.90 -22.22
C VAL A 394 24.92 9.85 -22.50
N TRP A 395 25.42 9.20 -21.45
CA TRP A 395 26.31 8.06 -21.55
C TRP A 395 25.52 6.78 -21.80
N ARG A 396 25.92 6.00 -22.81
CA ARG A 396 25.18 4.79 -23.22
C ARG A 396 26.05 3.54 -23.14
N GLY A 397 25.44 2.43 -22.74
CA GLY A 397 26.05 1.10 -22.81
C GLY A 397 26.35 0.66 -24.25
N ARG A 398 27.18 -0.37 -24.42
CA ARG A 398 27.54 -0.91 -25.76
C ARG A 398 26.34 -1.46 -26.53
N GLU A 399 25.37 -2.03 -25.83
CA GLU A 399 24.16 -2.66 -26.40
C GLU A 399 23.02 -1.66 -26.67
N ALA A 400 23.12 -0.44 -26.17
CA ALA A 400 22.10 0.59 -26.36
C ALA A 400 22.01 1.02 -27.84
N ALA A 401 20.84 1.53 -28.24
CA ALA A 401 20.67 2.13 -29.55
C ALA A 401 21.59 3.35 -29.74
N ASP A 402 22.22 3.47 -30.91
CA ASP A 402 23.02 4.62 -31.30
C ASP A 402 22.10 5.77 -31.76
N PRO A 403 22.12 6.95 -31.10
CA PRO A 403 21.24 8.06 -31.47
C PRO A 403 21.54 8.66 -32.85
N GLU A 404 22.72 8.42 -33.41
CA GLU A 404 23.12 8.93 -34.74
C GLU A 404 22.88 7.91 -35.87
N GLY A 405 22.26 6.76 -35.58
CA GLY A 405 21.96 5.76 -36.61
C GLY A 405 20.60 5.09 -36.45
N VAL A 406 20.07 4.58 -37.55
CA VAL A 406 18.77 3.88 -37.58
C VAL A 406 19.00 2.39 -37.36
N ASN A 407 18.35 1.81 -36.35
CA ASN A 407 18.40 0.37 -36.03
C ASN A 407 19.83 -0.19 -35.84
N ILE A 408 20.77 0.65 -35.41
CA ILE A 408 22.12 0.22 -35.06
C ILE A 408 22.40 0.47 -33.58
N GLN A 409 23.24 -0.37 -32.98
CA GLN A 409 23.66 -0.24 -31.59
C GLN A 409 24.94 0.57 -31.47
N MET A 410 25.21 1.10 -30.27
CA MET A 410 26.43 1.85 -29.95
C MET A 410 27.69 1.05 -30.32
N CYS A 411 27.69 -0.26 -30.11
CA CYS A 411 28.73 -1.16 -30.60
C CYS A 411 28.23 -1.96 -31.82
N ARG A 412 29.00 -1.93 -32.91
CA ARG A 412 28.71 -2.71 -34.13
C ARG A 412 29.28 -4.14 -34.13
N ASN A 413 30.02 -4.52 -33.08
CA ASN A 413 30.62 -5.85 -32.93
C ASN A 413 30.37 -6.40 -31.51
N LEU A 414 29.10 -6.54 -31.15
CA LEU A 414 28.71 -6.98 -29.82
C LEU A 414 29.11 -8.43 -29.51
N ASN A 415 29.13 -9.31 -30.50
CA ASN A 415 29.49 -10.71 -30.25
C ASN A 415 30.93 -10.83 -29.74
N ALA A 416 31.89 -10.10 -30.33
CA ALA A 416 33.25 -10.07 -29.82
C ALA A 416 33.33 -9.47 -28.41
N VAL A 417 32.55 -8.41 -28.12
CA VAL A 417 32.45 -7.82 -26.78
C VAL A 417 31.94 -8.84 -25.77
N LYS A 418 30.85 -9.56 -26.08
CA LYS A 418 30.27 -10.61 -25.23
C LYS A 418 31.27 -11.73 -24.99
N ASP A 419 31.99 -12.14 -26.02
CA ASP A 419 33.07 -13.14 -25.94
C ASP A 419 34.16 -12.75 -24.93
N ALA A 420 34.60 -11.49 -24.95
CA ALA A 420 35.60 -10.98 -24.00
C ALA A 420 35.05 -10.83 -22.58
N GLN A 421 33.82 -10.35 -22.43
CA GLN A 421 33.17 -10.20 -21.12
C GLN A 421 32.91 -11.54 -20.44
N GLU A 422 32.58 -12.59 -21.19
CA GLU A 422 32.32 -13.94 -20.65
C GLU A 422 33.54 -14.51 -19.91
N ILE A 423 34.75 -14.12 -20.30
CA ILE A 423 36.01 -14.53 -19.66
C ILE A 423 36.67 -13.40 -18.85
N GLY A 424 35.91 -12.35 -18.49
CA GLY A 424 36.35 -11.30 -17.56
C GLY A 424 37.40 -10.32 -18.09
N LEU A 425 37.51 -10.19 -19.42
CA LEU A 425 38.42 -9.24 -20.05
C LEU A 425 37.75 -7.88 -20.31
N ASP A 426 38.53 -6.80 -20.33
CA ASP A 426 38.05 -5.46 -20.68
C ASP A 426 37.87 -5.36 -22.21
N PRO A 427 36.64 -5.18 -22.73
CA PRO A 427 36.42 -5.05 -24.17
C PRO A 427 37.16 -3.87 -24.80
N GLN A 428 37.50 -2.84 -24.02
CA GLN A 428 38.21 -1.68 -24.55
C GLN A 428 39.64 -2.01 -24.97
N THR A 429 40.35 -2.83 -24.20
CA THR A 429 41.78 -3.17 -24.41
C THR A 429 41.98 -4.49 -25.14
N THR A 430 40.89 -5.18 -25.49
CA THR A 430 40.91 -6.48 -26.19
C THR A 430 40.20 -6.38 -27.53
N THR A 431 38.88 -6.22 -27.53
CA THR A 431 38.05 -6.31 -28.74
C THR A 431 37.90 -4.98 -29.48
N CYS A 432 37.99 -3.85 -28.78
CA CYS A 432 37.98 -2.54 -29.41
C CYS A 432 39.35 -2.19 -29.96
N MET A 433 40.39 -2.32 -29.15
CA MET A 433 41.76 -2.01 -29.51
C MET A 433 42.71 -2.82 -28.64
N ALA A 434 43.61 -3.59 -29.24
CA ALA A 434 44.61 -4.38 -28.55
C ALA A 434 46.01 -3.94 -28.96
N LYS A 435 46.95 -3.92 -28.00
CA LYS A 435 48.38 -3.79 -28.28
C LYS A 435 48.98 -5.18 -28.38
N VAL A 436 49.59 -5.51 -29.52
CA VAL A 436 50.25 -6.79 -29.78
C VAL A 436 51.71 -6.56 -30.13
N MET A 437 52.57 -7.51 -29.77
CA MET A 437 53.97 -7.46 -30.19
C MET A 437 54.10 -8.15 -31.55
N GLN A 438 54.61 -7.44 -32.55
CA GLN A 438 54.94 -7.98 -33.87
C GLN A 438 56.38 -7.60 -34.20
N GLY A 439 57.26 -8.57 -34.43
CA GLY A 439 58.67 -8.32 -34.76
C GLY A 439 59.48 -7.57 -33.69
N GLY A 440 59.04 -7.61 -32.42
CA GLY A 440 59.68 -6.86 -31.32
C GLY A 440 59.09 -5.45 -31.10
N GLU A 441 58.19 -4.97 -31.96
CA GLU A 441 57.51 -3.69 -31.81
C GLU A 441 56.05 -3.85 -31.35
N ALA A 442 55.58 -2.89 -30.54
CA ALA A 442 54.20 -2.86 -30.06
C ALA A 442 53.27 -2.24 -31.11
N VAL A 443 52.57 -3.07 -31.87
CA VAL A 443 51.57 -2.68 -32.87
C VAL A 443 50.18 -2.62 -32.23
N THR A 444 49.41 -1.57 -32.53
CA THR A 444 48.04 -1.42 -32.04
C THR A 444 47.04 -1.87 -33.10
N ILE A 445 46.34 -2.97 -32.85
CA ILE A 445 45.24 -3.46 -33.71
C ILE A 445 43.93 -2.86 -33.20
N LYS A 446 43.13 -2.29 -34.11
CA LYS A 446 41.82 -1.73 -33.82
C LYS A 446 40.71 -2.57 -34.45
N CYS A 447 39.55 -2.58 -33.81
CA CYS A 447 38.31 -3.11 -34.40
C CYS A 447 38.02 -2.42 -35.75
N PRO A 448 37.53 -3.14 -36.76
CA PRO A 448 37.14 -2.54 -38.05
C PRO A 448 36.16 -1.37 -37.91
N PHE A 449 35.31 -1.41 -36.88
CA PHE A 449 34.32 -0.37 -36.58
C PHE A 449 34.80 0.66 -35.55
N TYR A 450 36.07 0.63 -35.13
CA TYR A 450 36.56 1.47 -34.03
C TYR A 450 36.30 2.96 -34.24
N ASN A 451 36.56 3.47 -35.45
CA ASN A 451 36.40 4.88 -35.78
C ASN A 451 34.95 5.26 -36.18
N SER A 452 34.05 4.28 -36.34
CA SER A 452 32.67 4.52 -36.84
C SER A 452 31.57 4.10 -35.88
N CYS A 453 31.88 3.35 -34.81
CA CYS A 453 30.88 2.94 -33.82
C CYS A 453 30.58 4.05 -32.80
N GLY A 454 29.31 4.18 -32.42
CA GLY A 454 28.85 5.20 -31.47
C GLY A 454 29.51 5.10 -30.09
N TYR A 455 29.88 3.90 -29.64
CA TYR A 455 30.53 3.71 -28.34
C TYR A 455 31.92 4.36 -28.26
N GLN A 456 32.72 4.31 -29.33
CA GLN A 456 34.02 5.02 -29.33
C GLN A 456 33.82 6.52 -29.57
N ARG A 457 32.86 6.90 -30.40
CA ARG A 457 32.50 8.32 -30.63
C ARG A 457 32.11 9.03 -29.33
N GLN A 458 31.28 8.42 -28.48
CA GLN A 458 30.95 9.01 -27.17
C GLN A 458 32.16 9.10 -26.23
N ARG A 459 33.10 8.14 -26.29
CA ARG A 459 34.31 8.13 -25.42
C ARG A 459 35.24 9.31 -25.68
N ALA A 460 35.28 9.79 -26.92
CA ALA A 460 36.06 10.97 -27.30
C ALA A 460 35.36 12.29 -26.93
N SER A 461 34.10 12.24 -26.50
CA SER A 461 33.32 13.43 -26.22
C SER A 461 33.50 13.97 -24.80
N ARG A 462 33.20 15.26 -24.63
CA ARG A 462 33.21 15.98 -23.36
C ARG A 462 31.88 16.70 -23.16
N ALA A 463 31.44 16.80 -21.92
CA ALA A 463 30.25 17.51 -21.49
C ALA A 463 30.45 18.03 -20.06
N ASP A 464 29.70 19.08 -19.70
CA ASP A 464 29.70 19.66 -18.36
C ASP A 464 28.71 18.92 -17.44
N LEU A 465 27.59 18.47 -18.03
CA LEU A 465 26.63 17.59 -17.40
C LEU A 465 26.61 16.24 -18.12
N TRP A 466 26.83 15.17 -17.37
CA TRP A 466 26.67 13.80 -17.86
C TRP A 466 25.42 13.16 -17.28
N ILE A 467 24.62 12.56 -18.14
CA ILE A 467 23.47 11.77 -17.71
C ILE A 467 23.77 10.30 -17.94
N VAL A 468 23.66 9.48 -16.90
CA VAL A 468 24.05 8.08 -16.90
C VAL A 468 22.92 7.19 -16.38
N PRO A 469 22.80 5.94 -16.85
CA PRO A 469 21.98 4.95 -16.15
C PRO A 469 22.46 4.73 -14.72
N HIS A 470 21.55 4.46 -13.78
CA HIS A 470 21.87 4.15 -12.37
C HIS A 470 22.97 3.09 -12.21
N GLU A 471 22.94 2.03 -13.02
CA GLU A 471 23.95 0.96 -13.02
C GLU A 471 25.40 1.46 -13.13
N VAL A 472 25.63 2.59 -13.80
CA VAL A 472 26.98 3.15 -14.01
C VAL A 472 27.64 3.53 -12.69
N LEU A 473 26.86 3.93 -11.68
CA LEU A 473 27.36 4.29 -10.33
C LEU A 473 28.12 3.14 -9.65
N PHE A 474 27.79 1.90 -10.01
CA PHE A 474 28.35 0.67 -9.42
C PHE A 474 29.45 0.03 -10.28
N THR A 475 29.89 0.73 -11.32
CA THR A 475 30.94 0.28 -12.24
C THR A 475 32.06 1.31 -12.33
N LYS A 476 33.21 0.91 -12.90
CA LYS A 476 34.33 1.82 -13.08
C LYS A 476 33.88 3.06 -13.88
N LYS A 477 33.98 4.25 -13.27
CA LYS A 477 33.64 5.54 -13.90
C LYS A 477 34.32 5.66 -15.26
N PRO A 478 33.56 5.87 -16.36
CA PRO A 478 34.17 6.05 -17.68
C PRO A 478 35.03 7.30 -17.72
N ALA A 479 36.22 7.21 -18.32
CA ALA A 479 37.17 8.33 -18.39
C ALA A 479 36.65 9.56 -19.18
N ALA A 480 35.62 9.37 -20.02
CA ALA A 480 34.98 10.46 -20.76
C ALA A 480 34.28 11.46 -19.82
N LEU A 481 33.76 10.99 -18.68
CA LEU A 481 33.06 11.82 -17.70
C LEU A 481 33.96 12.87 -17.04
N GLY A 482 35.28 12.72 -17.10
CA GLY A 482 36.22 13.61 -16.41
C GLY A 482 36.07 13.51 -14.89
N ASP A 483 36.56 14.51 -14.18
CA ASP A 483 36.38 14.63 -12.72
C ASP A 483 34.97 15.15 -12.42
N VAL A 484 34.40 14.67 -11.31
CA VAL A 484 33.00 14.92 -10.95
C VAL A 484 32.97 15.77 -9.70
N ALA A 485 32.21 16.86 -9.70
CA ALA A 485 32.01 17.73 -8.55
C ALA A 485 30.81 17.30 -7.70
N ALA A 486 29.75 16.77 -8.33
CA ALA A 486 28.56 16.30 -7.64
C ALA A 486 27.84 15.21 -8.45
N VAL A 487 27.10 14.36 -7.74
CA VAL A 487 26.18 13.37 -8.31
C VAL A 487 24.76 13.70 -7.88
N VAL A 488 23.82 13.66 -8.83
CA VAL A 488 22.38 13.70 -8.57
C VAL A 488 21.81 12.34 -8.96
N VAL A 489 21.14 11.67 -8.04
CA VAL A 489 20.45 10.39 -8.28
C VAL A 489 18.96 10.69 -8.33
N ASP A 490 18.39 10.61 -9.54
CA ASP A 490 16.97 10.81 -9.79
C ASP A 490 16.24 9.47 -9.76
N GLU A 491 15.29 9.32 -8.84
CA GLU A 491 14.71 8.04 -8.39
C GLU A 491 15.76 7.09 -7.77
N SER A 492 15.34 6.20 -6.87
CA SER A 492 16.27 5.38 -6.08
C SER A 492 16.99 4.30 -6.91
N ALA A 493 18.33 4.37 -6.95
CA ALA A 493 19.22 3.45 -7.67
C ALA A 493 19.57 2.15 -6.92
N TRP A 494 18.93 1.85 -5.78
CA TRP A 494 19.40 0.77 -4.90
C TRP A 494 19.26 -0.63 -5.52
N GLN A 495 18.25 -0.82 -6.37
CA GLN A 495 17.99 -2.08 -7.06
C GLN A 495 19.12 -2.44 -8.02
N ASP A 496 19.68 -1.44 -8.71
CA ASP A 496 20.79 -1.63 -9.65
C ASP A 496 22.10 -2.03 -8.95
N SER A 497 22.19 -1.92 -7.62
CA SER A 497 23.34 -2.41 -6.87
C SER A 497 23.35 -3.93 -6.71
N LEU A 498 22.19 -4.59 -6.80
CA LEU A 498 22.03 -5.98 -6.35
C LEU A 498 22.67 -7.00 -7.28
N ILE A 499 23.11 -8.12 -6.70
CA ILE A 499 23.76 -9.26 -7.35
C ILE A 499 22.99 -10.54 -7.00
N GLY A 500 22.71 -11.37 -7.99
CA GLY A 500 22.17 -12.73 -7.77
C GLY A 500 20.69 -12.79 -7.34
N VAL A 501 19.97 -11.67 -7.40
CA VAL A 501 18.54 -11.59 -7.01
C VAL A 501 17.57 -11.85 -8.17
N HIS A 502 18.02 -11.68 -9.41
CA HIS A 502 17.23 -11.87 -10.62
C HIS A 502 17.71 -13.08 -11.44
N GLY A 503 16.79 -13.75 -12.14
CA GLY A 503 17.11 -14.86 -13.03
C GLY A 503 17.51 -16.15 -12.30
N ARG A 504 18.36 -16.96 -12.93
CA ARG A 504 18.90 -18.18 -12.32
C ARG A 504 19.80 -17.79 -11.13
N PRO A 505 19.69 -18.47 -9.98
CA PRO A 505 20.55 -18.19 -8.84
C PRO A 505 22.03 -18.27 -9.24
N MET A 506 22.84 -17.36 -8.72
CA MET A 506 24.29 -17.46 -8.87
C MET A 506 24.79 -18.55 -7.92
N GLN A 507 25.44 -19.59 -8.46
CA GLN A 507 25.83 -20.76 -7.66
C GLN A 507 27.28 -21.18 -7.94
N LEU A 508 27.96 -21.64 -6.90
CA LEU A 508 29.27 -22.27 -6.96
C LEU A 508 29.12 -23.67 -6.37
N ASN A 509 29.49 -24.71 -7.12
CA ASN A 509 29.55 -26.06 -6.56
C ASN A 509 30.56 -26.06 -5.37
N LEU A 510 30.22 -26.75 -4.28
CA LEU A 510 31.02 -26.70 -3.06
C LEU A 510 32.42 -27.30 -3.26
N GLU A 511 32.52 -28.40 -4.01
CA GLU A 511 33.78 -29.04 -4.37
C GLU A 511 34.65 -28.14 -5.27
N ALA A 512 34.09 -27.11 -5.91
CA ALA A 512 34.88 -26.13 -6.67
C ALA A 512 35.88 -25.36 -5.78
N LEU A 513 35.68 -25.28 -4.46
CA LEU A 513 36.69 -24.73 -3.54
C LEU A 513 38.01 -25.54 -3.58
N GLN A 514 37.97 -26.79 -4.02
CA GLN A 514 39.15 -27.65 -4.12
C GLN A 514 39.84 -27.55 -5.49
N SER A 515 39.37 -26.68 -6.39
CA SER A 515 39.98 -26.54 -7.72
C SER A 515 41.39 -25.95 -7.65
N ALA A 516 42.30 -26.57 -8.43
CA ALA A 516 43.66 -26.08 -8.63
C ALA A 516 43.69 -25.05 -9.76
N ASP A 517 43.40 -23.79 -9.43
CA ASP A 517 43.52 -22.66 -10.37
C ASP A 517 44.81 -21.85 -10.07
N PRO A 518 45.88 -21.99 -10.86
CA PRO A 518 47.18 -21.38 -10.55
C PRO A 518 47.20 -19.86 -10.77
N ILE A 519 47.92 -19.16 -9.89
CA ILE A 519 48.35 -17.76 -10.08
C ILE A 519 49.74 -17.79 -10.72
N GLY A 520 49.78 -17.57 -12.03
CA GLY A 520 51.00 -17.66 -12.83
C GLY A 520 51.48 -19.09 -13.01
N SER A 521 52.19 -19.63 -12.01
CA SER A 521 52.71 -21.01 -11.99
C SER A 521 51.99 -21.86 -10.91
N PRO A 522 51.76 -23.16 -11.14
CA PRO A 522 51.22 -24.08 -10.13
C PRO A 522 51.99 -24.09 -8.80
N ASP A 523 53.32 -23.94 -8.84
CA ASP A 523 54.17 -24.01 -7.65
C ASP A 523 54.42 -22.64 -6.99
N SER A 524 53.75 -21.58 -7.43
CA SER A 524 53.94 -20.25 -6.85
C SER A 524 53.40 -20.17 -5.41
N ALA A 525 54.06 -19.38 -4.57
CA ALA A 525 53.61 -19.17 -3.18
C ALA A 525 52.16 -18.63 -3.13
N ASP A 526 51.79 -17.75 -4.07
CA ASP A 526 50.43 -17.21 -4.18
C ASP A 526 49.40 -18.30 -4.54
N THR A 527 49.74 -19.24 -5.43
CA THR A 527 48.88 -20.39 -5.76
C THR A 527 48.65 -21.26 -4.52
N HIS A 528 49.71 -21.62 -3.80
CA HIS A 528 49.61 -22.41 -2.57
C HIS A 528 48.80 -21.67 -1.50
N ARG A 529 48.98 -20.36 -1.37
CA ARG A 529 48.24 -19.54 -0.42
C ARG A 529 46.75 -19.48 -0.74
N LEU A 530 46.38 -19.26 -2.01
CA LEU A 530 44.98 -19.29 -2.43
C LEU A 530 44.34 -20.67 -2.21
N ALA A 531 45.04 -21.74 -2.58
CA ALA A 531 44.59 -23.11 -2.35
C ALA A 531 44.38 -23.41 -0.87
N HIS A 532 45.29 -22.93 0.00
CA HIS A 532 45.16 -23.03 1.44
C HIS A 532 43.91 -22.28 1.95
N LEU A 533 43.69 -21.02 1.55
CA LEU A 533 42.52 -20.24 1.96
C LEU A 533 41.20 -20.89 1.55
N ARG A 534 41.11 -21.37 0.29
CA ARG A 534 39.93 -22.11 -0.18
C ARG A 534 39.74 -23.42 0.60
N GLY A 535 40.83 -24.14 0.88
CA GLY A 535 40.81 -25.39 1.64
C GLY A 535 40.36 -25.22 3.10
N GLU A 536 40.78 -24.14 3.77
CA GLU A 536 40.29 -23.79 5.11
C GLU A 536 38.79 -23.49 5.09
N LEU A 537 38.33 -22.66 4.14
CA LEU A 537 36.90 -22.37 4.01
C LEU A 537 36.08 -23.63 3.73
N TYR A 538 36.55 -24.49 2.81
CA TYR A 538 35.90 -25.77 2.51
C TYR A 538 35.80 -26.66 3.76
N ARG A 539 36.89 -26.82 4.52
CA ARG A 539 36.88 -27.60 5.77
C ARG A 539 35.93 -27.03 6.80
N ALA A 540 35.83 -25.70 6.91
CA ALA A 540 34.92 -25.05 7.85
C ALA A 540 33.43 -25.32 7.55
N ILE A 541 33.06 -25.44 6.27
CA ILE A 541 31.64 -25.47 5.86
C ILE A 541 31.15 -26.81 5.28
N GLN A 542 32.06 -27.74 4.93
CA GLN A 542 31.69 -29.00 4.25
C GLN A 542 30.70 -29.88 5.02
N HIS A 543 30.71 -29.82 6.35
CA HIS A 543 29.83 -30.59 7.24
C HIS A 543 28.72 -29.75 7.89
N ALA A 544 28.64 -28.45 7.58
CA ALA A 544 27.55 -27.61 8.06
C ALA A 544 26.21 -28.12 7.51
N SER A 545 25.09 -27.81 8.16
CA SER A 545 23.75 -28.03 7.61
C SER A 545 23.49 -27.13 6.38
N ASP A 546 22.53 -27.50 5.54
CA ASP A 546 22.07 -26.62 4.47
C ASP A 546 21.33 -25.42 5.10
N GLY A 547 21.55 -24.21 4.56
CA GLY A 547 21.14 -22.95 5.18
C GLY A 547 22.20 -21.84 5.06
N PRO A 548 21.98 -20.69 5.71
CA PRO A 548 22.95 -19.60 5.71
C PRO A 548 24.26 -20.01 6.40
N ILE A 549 25.40 -19.48 5.93
CA ILE A 549 26.66 -19.65 6.64
C ILE A 549 26.64 -18.80 7.92
N GLU A 550 26.89 -19.41 9.07
CA GLU A 550 26.97 -18.74 10.35
C GLU A 550 28.36 -18.14 10.60
N ARG A 551 28.40 -16.97 11.21
CA ARG A 551 29.64 -16.26 11.55
C ARG A 551 30.52 -17.10 12.47
N GLU A 552 29.92 -17.74 13.47
CA GLU A 552 30.63 -18.54 14.47
C GLU A 552 31.40 -19.69 13.83
N MET A 553 30.85 -20.33 12.79
CA MET A 553 31.52 -21.43 12.08
C MET A 553 32.87 -20.98 11.49
N LEU A 554 32.93 -19.75 10.97
CA LEU A 554 34.16 -19.20 10.40
C LEU A 554 35.14 -18.75 11.48
N LEU A 555 34.64 -18.17 12.58
CA LEU A 555 35.49 -17.74 13.70
C LEU A 555 36.14 -18.94 14.41
N VAL A 556 35.39 -20.02 14.65
CA VAL A 556 35.92 -21.27 15.24
C VAL A 556 36.97 -21.91 14.33
N ALA A 557 36.80 -21.79 13.02
CA ALA A 557 37.81 -22.23 12.04
C ALA A 557 39.03 -21.29 11.96
N GLY A 558 39.09 -20.23 12.77
CA GLY A 558 40.20 -19.27 12.78
C GLY A 558 40.23 -18.33 11.56
N PHE A 559 39.12 -18.24 10.82
CA PHE A 559 39.04 -17.39 9.63
C PHE A 559 38.86 -15.92 10.01
N THR A 560 39.56 -15.03 9.32
CA THR A 560 39.51 -13.57 9.59
C THR A 560 39.03 -12.79 8.37
N GLU A 561 38.53 -11.57 8.58
CA GLU A 561 38.18 -10.66 7.50
C GLU A 561 39.39 -10.38 6.59
N ALA A 562 40.59 -10.23 7.16
CA ALA A 562 41.83 -10.00 6.42
C ALA A 562 42.13 -11.16 5.45
N MET A 563 41.98 -12.40 5.90
CA MET A 563 42.14 -13.60 5.06
C MET A 563 41.13 -13.63 3.90
N ALA A 564 39.88 -13.25 4.14
CA ALA A 564 38.88 -13.16 3.10
C ALA A 564 39.22 -12.08 2.06
N ARG A 565 39.70 -10.92 2.50
CA ARG A 565 40.15 -9.83 1.61
C ARG A 565 41.40 -10.18 0.81
N GLU A 566 42.33 -10.90 1.42
CA GLU A 566 43.48 -11.51 0.74
C GLU A 566 43.00 -12.44 -0.38
N ALA A 567 42.06 -13.34 -0.09
CA ALA A 567 41.50 -14.27 -1.06
C ALA A 567 40.83 -13.56 -2.25
N ILE A 568 40.08 -12.47 -2.03
CA ILE A 568 39.50 -11.65 -3.12
C ILE A 568 40.60 -11.18 -4.09
N THR A 569 41.72 -10.72 -3.55
CA THR A 569 42.85 -10.23 -4.36
C THR A 569 43.49 -11.39 -5.12
N SER A 570 43.77 -12.50 -4.45
CA SER A 570 44.39 -13.69 -5.04
C SER A 570 43.52 -14.35 -6.12
N GLU A 571 42.21 -14.41 -5.91
CA GLU A 571 41.25 -14.85 -6.94
C GLU A 571 41.33 -13.98 -8.18
N TRP A 572 41.49 -12.66 -8.04
CA TRP A 572 41.66 -11.79 -9.20
C TRP A 572 43.01 -12.00 -9.90
N MET A 573 44.07 -12.27 -9.15
CA MET A 573 45.42 -12.51 -9.68
C MET A 573 45.52 -13.78 -10.54
N ARG A 574 44.67 -14.80 -10.30
CA ARG A 574 44.66 -16.03 -11.13
C ARG A 574 44.03 -15.84 -12.51
N ARG A 575 43.44 -14.67 -12.78
CA ARG A 575 42.77 -14.39 -14.05
C ARG A 575 43.76 -14.57 -15.21
N ILE A 576 43.41 -15.45 -16.14
CA ILE A 576 44.19 -15.67 -17.36
C ILE A 576 43.92 -14.51 -18.32
N ASP A 577 44.94 -13.75 -18.67
CA ASP A 577 44.85 -12.69 -19.69
C ASP A 577 44.92 -13.30 -21.10
N ALA A 578 43.85 -13.98 -21.48
CA ALA A 578 43.72 -14.56 -22.80
C ALA A 578 43.60 -13.46 -23.86
N LYS A 579 44.51 -13.46 -24.83
CA LYS A 579 44.66 -12.36 -25.79
C LYS A 579 43.61 -12.38 -26.89
N ILE A 580 42.36 -12.07 -26.56
CA ILE A 580 41.35 -11.74 -27.58
C ILE A 580 41.75 -10.43 -28.26
N THR A 581 41.91 -10.47 -29.59
CA THR A 581 42.29 -9.31 -30.41
C THR A 581 41.22 -9.01 -31.45
N PRO A 582 41.11 -7.75 -31.95
CA PRO A 582 39.99 -7.34 -32.80
C PRO A 582 39.92 -8.01 -34.17
N ASN A 583 41.03 -8.58 -34.66
CA ASN A 583 41.15 -9.27 -35.95
C ASN A 583 40.83 -10.78 -35.87
N MET A 584 40.54 -11.33 -34.69
CA MET A 584 40.20 -12.74 -34.54
C MET A 584 38.80 -13.05 -35.09
N THR A 585 38.68 -14.18 -35.80
CA THR A 585 37.38 -14.75 -36.21
C THR A 585 36.58 -15.27 -35.00
N ALA A 586 35.32 -15.62 -35.19
CA ALA A 586 34.50 -16.17 -34.11
C ALA A 586 35.04 -17.51 -33.58
N GLU A 587 35.57 -18.34 -34.48
CA GLU A 587 36.18 -19.64 -34.18
C GLU A 587 37.46 -19.46 -33.35
N GLN A 588 38.34 -18.54 -33.75
CA GLN A 588 39.55 -18.21 -33.00
C GLN A 588 39.22 -17.67 -31.61
N ARG A 589 38.21 -16.79 -31.49
CA ARG A 589 37.77 -16.32 -30.16
C ARG A 589 37.22 -17.45 -29.30
N LYS A 590 36.51 -18.42 -29.90
CA LYS A 590 36.00 -19.60 -29.18
C LYS A 590 37.14 -20.44 -28.60
N GLU A 591 38.22 -20.65 -29.35
CA GLU A 591 39.42 -21.36 -28.88
C GLU A 591 40.12 -20.61 -27.73
N VAL A 592 40.30 -19.29 -27.87
CA VAL A 592 40.90 -18.44 -26.82
C VAL A 592 40.03 -18.41 -25.55
N LYS A 593 38.71 -18.43 -25.68
CA LYS A 593 37.80 -18.55 -24.54
C LYS A 593 37.90 -19.90 -23.85
N ALA A 594 38.14 -20.98 -24.59
CA ALA A 594 38.30 -22.31 -24.02
C ALA A 594 39.57 -22.39 -23.14
N SER A 595 40.67 -21.76 -23.56
CA SER A 595 41.92 -21.72 -22.78
C SER A 595 41.84 -20.86 -21.51
N ALA A 596 40.94 -19.87 -21.46
CA ALA A 596 40.62 -19.08 -20.27
C ALA A 596 39.28 -19.46 -19.62
N SER A 597 38.82 -20.70 -19.79
CA SER A 597 37.54 -21.16 -19.24
C SER A 597 37.46 -21.05 -17.71
N SER A 598 38.58 -21.16 -17.00
CA SER A 598 38.66 -20.98 -15.53
C SER A 598 38.31 -19.55 -15.08
N ASN A 599 38.37 -18.55 -15.97
CA ASN A 599 37.94 -17.18 -15.64
C ASN A 599 36.43 -17.09 -15.38
N LYS A 600 35.62 -18.02 -15.90
CA LYS A 600 34.15 -18.03 -15.71
C LYS A 600 33.72 -18.21 -14.26
N SER A 601 34.61 -18.66 -13.38
CA SER A 601 34.34 -18.81 -11.94
C SER A 601 34.76 -17.58 -11.13
N LEU A 602 35.58 -16.66 -11.68
CA LEU A 602 36.12 -15.49 -10.95
C LEU A 602 35.04 -14.64 -10.29
N GLY A 603 33.97 -14.33 -11.01
CA GLY A 603 32.88 -13.52 -10.46
C GLY A 603 32.18 -14.20 -9.27
N ARG A 604 32.01 -15.53 -9.34
CA ARG A 604 31.39 -16.33 -8.27
C ARG A 604 32.29 -16.43 -7.05
N PHE A 605 33.56 -16.76 -7.22
CA PHE A 605 34.53 -16.77 -6.12
C PHE A 605 34.66 -15.39 -5.47
N ASN A 606 34.77 -14.31 -6.25
CA ASN A 606 34.82 -12.96 -5.70
C ASN A 606 33.56 -12.58 -4.92
N THR A 607 32.38 -12.97 -5.41
CA THR A 607 31.12 -12.73 -4.69
C THR A 607 31.07 -13.51 -3.38
N MET A 608 31.50 -14.78 -3.40
CA MET A 608 31.63 -15.62 -2.21
C MET A 608 32.59 -15.01 -1.19
N TRP A 609 33.83 -14.67 -1.58
CA TRP A 609 34.80 -14.10 -0.64
C TRP A 609 34.37 -12.73 -0.09
N ARG A 610 33.65 -11.92 -0.88
CA ARG A 610 33.02 -10.69 -0.37
C ARG A 610 31.97 -10.97 0.70
N GLY A 611 31.18 -12.03 0.55
CA GLY A 611 30.25 -12.49 1.59
C GLY A 611 30.94 -12.99 2.85
N VAL A 612 32.06 -13.71 2.71
CA VAL A 612 32.88 -14.15 3.85
C VAL A 612 33.48 -12.95 4.58
N ALA A 613 34.07 -12.00 3.84
CA ALA A 613 34.63 -10.78 4.41
C ALA A 613 33.56 -9.96 5.14
N HIS A 614 32.37 -9.82 4.53
CA HIS A 614 31.26 -9.11 5.15
C HIS A 614 30.77 -9.80 6.43
N LEU A 615 30.63 -11.12 6.45
CA LEU A 615 30.18 -11.86 7.64
C LEU A 615 31.17 -11.74 8.82
N LEU A 616 32.46 -11.54 8.52
CA LEU A 616 33.52 -11.44 9.51
C LEU A 616 33.81 -10.00 9.95
N SER A 617 33.21 -8.99 9.32
CA SER A 617 33.49 -7.59 9.65
C SER A 617 32.94 -7.18 11.01
N GLU A 618 33.44 -6.06 11.53
CA GLU A 618 32.90 -5.46 12.75
C GLU A 618 31.41 -5.12 12.56
N GLY A 619 30.57 -5.41 13.55
CA GLY A 619 29.11 -5.20 13.48
C GLY A 619 28.35 -6.09 12.49
N ALA A 620 29.01 -7.07 11.85
CA ALA A 620 28.38 -7.98 10.89
C ALA A 620 27.31 -8.92 11.52
N PRO A 621 26.34 -9.41 10.72
CA PRO A 621 25.29 -10.29 11.19
C PRO A 621 25.79 -11.65 11.71
N ILE A 622 24.94 -12.34 12.48
CA ILE A 622 25.25 -13.68 13.03
C ILE A 622 25.22 -14.75 11.93
N ALA A 623 24.38 -14.57 10.91
CA ALA A 623 24.25 -15.48 9.77
C ALA A 623 24.20 -14.71 8.45
N SER A 624 24.84 -15.27 7.42
CA SER A 624 25.01 -14.62 6.12
C SER A 624 23.72 -14.58 5.33
N GLY A 625 23.34 -13.37 4.91
CA GLY A 625 22.39 -13.14 3.84
C GLY A 625 23.01 -13.16 2.46
N TRP A 626 24.32 -13.42 2.29
CA TRP A 626 24.98 -13.44 0.96
C TRP A 626 25.42 -14.83 0.52
N ILE A 627 25.59 -15.76 1.46
CA ILE A 627 26.07 -17.12 1.21
C ILE A 627 25.16 -18.12 1.93
N GLU A 628 24.55 -19.03 1.17
CA GLU A 628 23.80 -20.17 1.72
C GLU A 628 24.29 -21.48 1.08
N LEU A 629 24.38 -22.54 1.88
CA LEU A 629 24.55 -23.91 1.43
C LEU A 629 23.20 -24.49 1.01
N ALA A 630 23.15 -25.09 -0.17
CA ALA A 630 21.97 -25.74 -0.70
C ALA A 630 22.34 -27.01 -1.47
N ARG A 631 21.33 -27.79 -1.81
CA ARG A 631 21.43 -28.92 -2.74
C ARG A 631 20.73 -28.59 -4.05
N GLU A 632 21.35 -28.96 -5.15
CA GLU A 632 20.80 -28.81 -6.49
C GLU A 632 20.76 -30.18 -7.18
N ASN A 633 19.60 -30.51 -7.75
CA ASN A 633 19.45 -31.72 -8.54
C ASN A 633 20.01 -31.46 -9.94
N THR A 634 21.05 -32.20 -10.29
CA THR A 634 21.65 -32.19 -11.62
C THR A 634 21.30 -33.49 -12.34
N GLU A 635 21.53 -33.55 -13.66
CA GLU A 635 21.40 -34.79 -14.43
C GLU A 635 22.30 -35.92 -13.89
N GLN A 636 23.37 -35.58 -13.19
CA GLN A 636 24.35 -36.50 -12.59
C GLN A 636 24.07 -36.81 -11.11
N GLY A 637 22.94 -36.35 -10.56
CA GLY A 637 22.55 -36.52 -9.16
C GLY A 637 22.51 -35.21 -8.37
N THR A 638 22.29 -35.30 -7.06
CA THR A 638 22.24 -34.13 -6.18
C THR A 638 23.65 -33.65 -5.83
N SER A 639 23.97 -32.40 -6.16
CA SER A 639 25.24 -31.75 -5.84
C SER A 639 25.03 -30.67 -4.77
N ARG A 640 26.02 -30.47 -3.89
CA ARG A 640 26.00 -29.42 -2.89
C ARG A 640 26.62 -28.14 -3.44
N VAL A 641 25.94 -27.02 -3.25
CA VAL A 641 26.27 -25.74 -3.87
C VAL A 641 26.21 -24.61 -2.85
N LEU A 642 27.05 -23.60 -3.04
CA LEU A 642 26.94 -22.28 -2.43
C LEU A 642 26.10 -21.40 -3.35
N ARG A 643 24.93 -20.97 -2.88
CA ARG A 643 24.15 -19.93 -3.56
C ARG A 643 24.62 -18.57 -3.07
N LEU A 644 24.84 -17.68 -4.03
CA LEU A 644 25.49 -16.40 -3.84
C LEU A 644 24.54 -15.27 -4.23
N LYS A 645 24.47 -14.26 -3.36
CA LYS A 645 23.76 -13.00 -3.58
C LYS A 645 24.54 -11.87 -2.91
N GLY A 646 24.23 -10.63 -3.24
CA GLY A 646 24.89 -9.49 -2.60
C GLY A 646 24.56 -8.16 -3.24
N ARG A 647 25.39 -7.16 -2.96
CA ARG A 647 25.29 -5.83 -3.58
C ARG A 647 26.66 -5.28 -3.96
N ARG A 648 26.65 -4.38 -4.93
CA ARG A 648 27.80 -3.57 -5.34
C ARG A 648 27.88 -2.30 -4.50
N GLU A 649 29.08 -1.80 -4.33
CA GLU A 649 29.34 -0.50 -3.73
C GLU A 649 29.39 0.60 -4.80
N ILE A 650 29.19 1.85 -4.38
CA ILE A 650 29.43 3.02 -5.24
C ILE A 650 30.92 3.06 -5.60
N ALA A 651 31.19 3.06 -6.90
CA ALA A 651 32.55 3.06 -7.42
C ALA A 651 33.26 4.36 -7.04
N GLN A 652 34.57 4.27 -6.77
CA GLN A 652 35.38 5.37 -6.25
C GLN A 652 35.23 6.69 -7.02
N GLY A 653 35.07 6.62 -8.34
CA GLY A 653 34.89 7.80 -9.19
C GLY A 653 33.59 8.58 -8.99
N PHE A 654 32.61 8.01 -8.28
CA PHE A 654 31.31 8.63 -7.97
C PHE A 654 31.15 8.92 -6.47
N ARG A 655 32.18 8.68 -5.64
CA ARG A 655 32.18 9.05 -4.22
C ARG A 655 32.48 10.54 -4.09
N VAL A 656 31.48 11.36 -4.37
CA VAL A 656 31.49 12.83 -4.33
C VAL A 656 30.18 13.32 -3.71
N PRO A 657 30.01 14.62 -3.36
CA PRO A 657 28.75 15.13 -2.83
C PRO A 657 27.56 14.63 -3.66
N THR A 658 26.59 13.98 -3.00
CA THR A 658 25.51 13.26 -3.68
C THR A 658 24.14 13.73 -3.19
N LEU A 659 23.26 14.08 -4.12
CA LEU A 659 21.87 14.40 -3.87
C LEU A 659 20.98 13.29 -4.43
N ILE A 660 20.14 12.68 -3.60
CA ILE A 660 19.17 11.67 -3.99
C ILE A 660 17.78 12.30 -3.95
N ILE A 661 17.05 12.29 -5.06
CA ILE A 661 15.70 12.86 -5.18
C ILE A 661 14.72 11.78 -5.65
N ASP A 662 13.70 11.47 -4.86
CA ASP A 662 12.74 10.40 -5.16
C ASP A 662 11.39 10.67 -4.47
N ALA A 663 10.27 10.33 -5.10
CA ALA A 663 8.94 10.48 -4.50
C ALA A 663 8.58 9.42 -3.46
N THR A 664 9.06 8.19 -3.63
CA THR A 664 8.75 7.02 -2.82
C THR A 664 9.93 6.56 -1.98
N LEU A 665 10.93 7.42 -1.80
CA LEU A 665 12.16 7.14 -1.05
C LEU A 665 11.91 6.46 0.31
N GLN A 666 12.55 5.31 0.48
CA GLN A 666 12.64 4.56 1.74
C GLN A 666 14.08 4.57 2.22
N LEU A 667 14.36 5.34 3.29
CA LEU A 667 15.72 5.59 3.75
C LEU A 667 16.46 4.29 4.12
N ASP A 668 15.74 3.31 4.65
CA ASP A 668 16.30 2.01 5.04
C ASP A 668 16.79 1.17 3.85
N LEU A 669 16.31 1.46 2.62
CA LEU A 669 16.82 0.83 1.40
C LEU A 669 18.05 1.55 0.84
N ILE A 670 18.26 2.81 1.20
CA ILE A 670 19.35 3.65 0.70
C ILE A 670 20.60 3.55 1.59
N LYS A 671 20.40 3.52 2.92
CA LYS A 671 21.47 3.44 3.93
C LYS A 671 22.49 2.31 3.68
N PRO A 672 22.10 1.10 3.25
CA PRO A 672 23.08 0.06 2.95
C PRO A 672 24.10 0.49 1.88
N ILE A 673 23.70 1.29 0.90
CA ILE A 673 24.57 1.76 -0.19
C ILE A 673 25.28 3.06 0.18
N TRP A 674 24.58 3.98 0.83
CA TRP A 674 25.11 5.24 1.33
C TRP A 674 24.90 5.36 2.85
N PRO A 675 25.80 4.82 3.68
CA PRO A 675 25.61 4.79 5.13
C PRO A 675 25.39 6.17 5.78
N GLY A 676 26.04 7.21 5.26
CA GLY A 676 25.92 8.60 5.75
C GLY A 676 24.74 9.40 5.17
N VAL A 677 23.78 8.75 4.49
CA VAL A 677 22.64 9.46 3.88
C VAL A 677 21.74 10.12 4.93
N THR A 678 21.44 11.40 4.73
CA THR A 678 20.51 12.16 5.59
C THR A 678 19.29 12.61 4.80
N LEU A 679 18.08 12.34 5.31
CA LEU A 679 16.84 12.90 4.77
C LEU A 679 16.74 14.37 5.17
N VAL A 680 17.00 15.27 4.23
CA VAL A 680 17.04 16.73 4.49
C VAL A 680 15.69 17.41 4.23
N ALA A 681 14.78 16.75 3.52
CA ALA A 681 13.42 17.24 3.30
C ALA A 681 12.45 16.10 2.95
N ASP A 682 11.21 16.22 3.41
CA ASP A 682 10.08 15.36 3.05
C ASP A 682 8.88 16.22 2.64
N ILE A 683 8.71 16.44 1.34
CA ILE A 683 7.82 17.46 0.78
C ILE A 683 6.62 16.78 0.11
N ALA A 684 5.43 17.05 0.64
CA ALA A 684 4.16 16.65 0.07
C ALA A 684 3.35 17.87 -0.38
N THR A 685 2.57 17.72 -1.45
CA THR A 685 1.77 18.81 -2.03
C THR A 685 0.29 18.47 -2.08
N THR A 686 -0.56 19.48 -1.94
CA THR A 686 -2.00 19.35 -2.23
C THR A 686 -2.23 19.20 -3.74
N ALA A 687 -3.25 18.45 -4.12
CA ALA A 687 -3.69 18.30 -5.51
C ALA A 687 -5.20 18.60 -5.61
N PRO A 688 -5.62 19.86 -5.48
CA PRO A 688 -7.03 20.23 -5.29
C PRO A 688 -7.94 19.86 -6.47
N HIS A 689 -7.35 19.65 -7.65
CA HIS A 689 -8.06 19.28 -8.88
C HIS A 689 -7.76 17.85 -9.33
N GLN A 690 -7.24 17.01 -8.42
CA GLN A 690 -7.11 15.56 -8.62
C GLN A 690 -8.10 14.84 -7.71
N HIS A 691 -8.99 14.03 -8.29
CA HIS A 691 -9.97 13.25 -7.55
C HIS A 691 -9.61 11.76 -7.62
N VAL A 692 -9.46 11.12 -6.46
CA VAL A 692 -8.99 9.73 -6.38
C VAL A 692 -10.05 8.85 -5.74
N TRP A 693 -10.53 7.86 -6.48
CA TRP A 693 -11.39 6.78 -5.96
C TRP A 693 -10.60 5.49 -5.86
N GLN A 694 -10.73 4.77 -4.75
CA GLN A 694 -10.02 3.51 -4.56
C GLN A 694 -10.96 2.36 -4.21
N VAL A 695 -10.78 1.23 -4.90
CA VAL A 695 -11.45 -0.05 -4.58
C VAL A 695 -10.87 -0.66 -3.31
N THR A 696 -11.71 -1.12 -2.38
CA THR A 696 -11.24 -1.66 -1.09
C THR A 696 -11.37 -3.16 -0.89
N ASP A 697 -12.14 -3.85 -1.73
CA ASP A 697 -12.54 -5.26 -1.54
C ASP A 697 -12.07 -6.20 -2.65
N ARG A 698 -11.20 -5.70 -3.56
CA ARG A 698 -10.67 -6.50 -4.67
C ARG A 698 -9.29 -6.03 -5.10
N SER A 699 -8.38 -6.99 -5.31
CA SER A 699 -6.99 -6.74 -5.70
C SER A 699 -6.73 -6.64 -7.20
N TYR A 700 -7.70 -7.04 -8.05
CA TYR A 700 -7.58 -7.11 -9.52
C TYR A 700 -6.26 -7.76 -9.98
N SER A 701 -5.92 -8.91 -9.38
CA SER A 701 -4.70 -9.63 -9.71
C SER A 701 -4.74 -10.17 -11.15
N LYS A 702 -3.57 -10.28 -11.79
CA LYS A 702 -3.44 -10.95 -13.09
C LYS A 702 -3.99 -12.38 -13.10
N ARG A 703 -3.90 -13.10 -11.97
CA ARG A 703 -4.50 -14.44 -11.80
C ARG A 703 -6.01 -14.44 -11.96
N SER A 704 -6.68 -13.31 -11.74
CA SER A 704 -8.13 -13.19 -11.89
C SER A 704 -8.59 -12.64 -13.24
N LEU A 705 -7.66 -12.20 -14.11
CA LEU A 705 -7.95 -11.48 -15.36
C LEU A 705 -7.39 -12.18 -16.59
N VAL A 706 -6.21 -12.77 -16.51
CA VAL A 706 -5.47 -13.31 -17.67
C VAL A 706 -5.86 -14.77 -17.92
N GLN A 707 -6.16 -15.11 -19.17
CA GLN A 707 -6.50 -16.48 -19.60
C GLN A 707 -5.31 -17.44 -19.47
N ARG A 708 -5.62 -18.70 -19.16
CA ARG A 708 -4.64 -19.80 -19.03
C ARG A 708 -5.30 -21.11 -19.45
N ASP A 709 -4.61 -21.91 -20.23
CA ASP A 709 -5.16 -23.19 -20.72
C ASP A 709 -4.93 -24.33 -19.72
N ASP A 710 -4.01 -24.16 -18.78
CA ASP A 710 -3.59 -25.16 -17.79
C ASP A 710 -4.40 -25.14 -16.49
N VAL A 711 -5.54 -24.43 -16.47
CA VAL A 711 -6.46 -24.35 -15.32
C VAL A 711 -7.84 -24.91 -15.68
N PRO A 712 -8.65 -25.35 -14.69
CA PRO A 712 -9.99 -25.86 -14.95
C PRO A 712 -10.88 -24.88 -15.71
N VAL A 713 -11.80 -25.39 -16.55
CA VAL A 713 -12.72 -24.58 -17.38
C VAL A 713 -13.53 -23.57 -16.56
N SER A 714 -13.86 -23.88 -15.32
CA SER A 714 -14.53 -22.95 -14.39
C SER A 714 -13.68 -21.73 -14.06
N ASP A 715 -12.36 -21.90 -13.88
CA ASP A 715 -11.42 -20.79 -13.65
C ASP A 715 -11.18 -19.98 -14.93
N GLN A 716 -11.10 -20.64 -16.09
CA GLN A 716 -11.04 -19.95 -17.40
C GLN A 716 -12.26 -19.05 -17.60
N THR A 717 -13.46 -19.59 -17.33
CA THR A 717 -14.72 -18.84 -17.40
C THR A 717 -14.74 -17.68 -16.42
N TYR A 718 -14.30 -17.89 -15.17
CA TYR A 718 -14.19 -16.84 -14.16
C TYR A 718 -13.27 -15.70 -14.61
N ARG A 719 -12.09 -16.02 -15.13
CA ARG A 719 -11.12 -15.04 -15.66
C ARG A 719 -11.68 -14.27 -16.84
N ARG A 720 -12.35 -14.96 -17.77
CA ARG A 720 -12.95 -14.34 -18.96
C ARG A 720 -14.00 -13.32 -18.54
N ASN A 721 -14.92 -13.73 -17.68
CA ASN A 721 -15.99 -12.85 -17.18
C ASN A 721 -15.43 -11.63 -16.42
N ASN A 722 -14.30 -11.77 -15.74
CA ASN A 722 -13.65 -10.66 -15.05
C ASN A 722 -12.94 -9.70 -16.02
N LEU A 723 -12.29 -10.22 -17.06
CA LEU A 723 -11.67 -9.41 -18.09
C LEU A 723 -12.73 -8.63 -18.88
N GLU A 724 -13.82 -9.27 -19.29
CA GLU A 724 -14.97 -8.60 -19.95
C GLU A 724 -15.59 -7.52 -19.05
N ARG A 725 -15.69 -7.78 -17.75
CA ARG A 725 -16.12 -6.76 -16.80
C ARG A 725 -15.15 -5.59 -16.72
N LEU A 726 -13.85 -5.85 -16.70
CA LEU A 726 -12.82 -4.80 -16.67
C LEU A 726 -12.86 -3.95 -17.95
N LYS A 727 -12.98 -4.58 -19.13
CA LYS A 727 -13.13 -3.89 -20.42
C LYS A 727 -14.34 -2.97 -20.41
N ALA A 728 -15.49 -3.43 -19.91
CA ALA A 728 -16.68 -2.60 -19.74
C ALA A 728 -16.49 -1.43 -18.76
N GLN A 729 -15.70 -1.60 -17.69
CA GLN A 729 -15.36 -0.50 -16.77
C GLN A 729 -14.47 0.54 -17.47
N ILE A 730 -13.46 0.10 -18.21
CA ILE A 730 -12.58 0.97 -18.99
C ILE A 730 -13.37 1.74 -20.05
N ALA A 731 -14.18 1.04 -20.86
CA ALA A 731 -14.97 1.64 -21.92
C ALA A 731 -15.94 2.70 -21.38
N GLY A 732 -16.68 2.40 -20.31
CA GLY A 732 -17.62 3.35 -19.72
C GLY A 732 -16.95 4.64 -19.26
N MET A 733 -15.75 4.55 -18.67
CA MET A 733 -14.98 5.72 -18.25
C MET A 733 -14.37 6.45 -19.45
N ALA A 734 -13.86 5.73 -20.44
CA ALA A 734 -13.29 6.29 -21.66
C ALA A 734 -14.31 7.12 -22.47
N TYR A 735 -15.53 6.61 -22.67
CA TYR A 735 -16.59 7.35 -23.35
C TYR A 735 -16.99 8.62 -22.60
N ARG A 736 -17.01 8.59 -21.28
CA ARG A 736 -17.34 9.75 -20.45
C ARG A 736 -16.29 10.87 -20.57
N TYR A 737 -15.04 10.54 -20.82
CA TYR A 737 -13.96 11.53 -20.98
C TYR A 737 -13.65 11.91 -22.42
N ALA A 738 -14.25 11.25 -23.41
CA ALA A 738 -14.00 11.55 -24.81
C ALA A 738 -14.40 13.00 -25.17
N PRO A 739 -13.57 13.73 -25.96
CA PRO A 739 -12.39 13.27 -26.69
C PRO A 739 -11.08 13.26 -25.86
N GLY A 740 -11.10 13.61 -24.58
CA GLY A 740 -9.94 13.56 -23.70
C GLY A 740 -9.37 12.15 -23.54
N ARG A 741 -8.04 12.04 -23.43
CA ARG A 741 -7.34 10.75 -23.29
C ARG A 741 -7.54 10.15 -21.89
N VAL A 742 -7.70 8.84 -21.84
CA VAL A 742 -7.74 8.05 -20.60
C VAL A 742 -6.56 7.08 -20.58
N LEU A 743 -5.70 7.21 -19.58
CA LEU A 743 -4.59 6.27 -19.40
C LEU A 743 -5.04 5.09 -18.53
N VAL A 744 -4.85 3.87 -19.02
CA VAL A 744 -5.03 2.64 -18.25
C VAL A 744 -3.67 1.99 -18.02
N VAL A 745 -3.31 1.82 -16.75
CA VAL A 745 -2.05 1.18 -16.35
C VAL A 745 -2.39 -0.13 -15.63
N ALA A 746 -1.94 -1.27 -16.16
CA ALA A 746 -2.26 -2.60 -15.64
C ALA A 746 -1.01 -3.50 -15.53
N GLN A 747 -1.14 -4.73 -15.02
CA GLN A 747 -0.02 -5.67 -15.15
C GLN A 747 0.25 -6.00 -16.63
N GLN A 748 1.51 -6.25 -17.01
CA GLN A 748 1.92 -6.48 -18.40
C GLN A 748 1.03 -7.52 -19.12
N ASP A 749 0.81 -8.68 -18.51
CA ASP A 749 -0.05 -9.73 -19.10
C ASP A 749 -1.51 -9.26 -19.31
N THR A 750 -2.00 -8.34 -18.47
CA THR A 750 -3.34 -7.75 -18.59
C THR A 750 -3.38 -6.66 -19.65
N GLU A 751 -2.34 -5.83 -19.76
CA GLU A 751 -2.19 -4.87 -20.87
C GLU A 751 -2.21 -5.61 -22.22
N VAL A 752 -1.44 -6.69 -22.36
CA VAL A 752 -1.42 -7.50 -23.59
C VAL A 752 -2.82 -8.06 -23.90
N ALA A 753 -3.55 -8.55 -22.89
CA ALA A 753 -4.91 -9.03 -23.08
C ALA A 753 -5.89 -7.91 -23.48
N LEU A 754 -5.67 -6.68 -23.04
CA LEU A 754 -6.47 -5.50 -23.42
C LEU A 754 -6.11 -5.00 -24.83
N GLN A 755 -4.83 -5.04 -25.22
CA GLN A 755 -4.38 -4.64 -26.56
C GLN A 755 -4.97 -5.52 -27.68
N GLN A 756 -5.33 -6.75 -27.36
CA GLN A 756 -5.98 -7.68 -28.30
C GLN A 756 -7.46 -7.36 -28.54
N ASP A 757 -8.03 -6.40 -27.80
CA ASP A 757 -9.44 -6.02 -27.91
C ASP A 757 -9.63 -4.87 -28.90
N SER A 758 -10.34 -5.12 -30.00
CA SER A 758 -10.65 -4.13 -31.03
C SER A 758 -11.79 -3.16 -30.65
N THR A 759 -12.45 -3.36 -29.52
CA THR A 759 -13.62 -2.56 -29.08
C THR A 759 -13.27 -1.49 -28.04
N LEU A 760 -12.01 -1.43 -27.59
CA LEU A 760 -11.57 -0.36 -26.70
C LEU A 760 -11.65 1.01 -27.41
N PRO A 761 -12.22 2.04 -26.76
CA PRO A 761 -12.33 3.37 -27.37
C PRO A 761 -10.97 3.95 -27.76
N ALA A 762 -10.92 4.68 -28.87
CA ALA A 762 -9.68 5.22 -29.46
C ALA A 762 -8.94 6.24 -28.57
N ASN A 763 -9.59 6.79 -27.55
CA ASN A 763 -8.99 7.70 -26.58
C ASN A 763 -8.33 6.99 -25.38
N VAL A 764 -8.23 5.66 -25.40
CA VAL A 764 -7.55 4.88 -24.35
C VAL A 764 -6.07 4.69 -24.69
N ASP A 765 -5.20 5.19 -23.81
CA ASP A 765 -3.77 4.87 -23.81
C ASP A 765 -3.52 3.70 -22.86
N LEU A 766 -2.80 2.67 -23.30
CA LEU A 766 -2.42 1.50 -22.49
C LEU A 766 -0.95 1.60 -22.05
N ALA A 767 -0.68 1.21 -20.80
CA ALA A 767 0.65 1.00 -20.26
C ALA A 767 0.66 -0.10 -19.21
N HIS A 768 1.86 -0.55 -18.80
CA HIS A 768 2.00 -1.52 -17.72
C HIS A 768 2.89 -1.08 -16.56
N HIS A 769 2.65 -1.71 -15.41
CA HIS A 769 3.44 -1.55 -14.19
C HIS A 769 4.92 -1.82 -14.48
N ASN A 770 5.82 -1.07 -13.84
CA ASN A 770 7.27 -1.06 -14.01
C ASN A 770 7.78 -0.48 -15.36
N ALA A 771 6.89 -0.01 -16.26
CA ALA A 771 7.27 0.57 -17.56
C ALA A 771 6.75 2.01 -17.77
N ILE A 772 6.51 2.71 -16.67
CA ILE A 772 5.95 4.07 -16.64
C ILE A 772 6.89 5.13 -16.06
N ALA A 773 7.87 4.73 -15.26
CA ALA A 773 8.82 5.65 -14.63
C ALA A 773 9.57 6.46 -15.70
N GLY A 774 9.64 7.78 -15.50
CA GLY A 774 10.31 8.69 -16.43
C GLY A 774 9.55 9.02 -17.72
N ARG A 775 8.27 8.67 -17.87
CA ARG A 775 7.44 9.08 -19.01
C ARG A 775 6.53 10.26 -18.63
N ASP A 776 6.49 11.29 -19.49
CA ASP A 776 5.71 12.53 -19.29
C ASP A 776 4.56 12.72 -20.30
N GLU A 777 4.42 11.79 -21.25
CA GLU A 777 3.41 11.84 -22.33
C GLU A 777 1.95 11.78 -21.85
N TRP A 778 1.72 11.42 -20.58
CA TRP A 778 0.39 11.32 -19.94
C TRP A 778 0.06 12.47 -19.00
N ARG A 779 0.89 13.52 -18.96
CA ARG A 779 0.66 14.68 -18.08
C ARG A 779 -0.68 15.38 -18.31
N ASP A 780 -1.26 15.26 -19.50
CA ASP A 780 -2.48 15.94 -19.96
C ASP A 780 -3.69 15.00 -20.11
N VAL A 781 -3.64 13.77 -19.58
CA VAL A 781 -4.79 12.85 -19.62
C VAL A 781 -5.97 13.38 -18.81
N ALA A 782 -7.21 13.18 -19.27
CA ALA A 782 -8.40 13.59 -18.52
C ALA A 782 -8.67 12.63 -17.35
N ALA A 783 -8.30 11.36 -17.50
CA ALA A 783 -8.47 10.36 -16.46
C ALA A 783 -7.39 9.27 -16.46
N LEU A 784 -7.23 8.62 -15.30
CA LEU A 784 -6.28 7.52 -15.05
C LEU A 784 -7.01 6.33 -14.42
N ILE A 785 -6.80 5.12 -14.95
CA ILE A 785 -7.25 3.86 -14.33
C ILE A 785 -6.03 3.03 -13.97
N VAL A 786 -5.86 2.70 -12.70
CA VAL A 786 -4.79 1.82 -12.21
C VAL A 786 -5.38 0.46 -11.89
N VAL A 787 -5.00 -0.59 -12.63
CA VAL A 787 -5.57 -1.92 -12.52
C VAL A 787 -4.65 -2.86 -11.75
N GLY A 788 -5.07 -3.22 -10.54
CA GLY A 788 -4.36 -4.14 -9.67
C GLY A 788 -3.07 -3.57 -9.10
N ARG A 789 -2.15 -4.46 -8.69
CA ARG A 789 -0.86 -4.12 -8.10
C ARG A 789 0.23 -5.11 -8.46
N THR A 790 1.47 -4.67 -8.34
CA THR A 790 2.67 -5.52 -8.28
C THR A 790 2.83 -6.07 -6.86
N GLN A 791 2.99 -7.38 -6.71
CA GLN A 791 3.19 -8.02 -5.41
C GLN A 791 4.19 -9.16 -5.55
N ALA A 792 5.39 -8.97 -5.01
CA ALA A 792 6.41 -10.01 -4.98
C ALA A 792 6.09 -11.06 -3.89
N PRO A 793 6.40 -12.36 -4.11
CA PRO A 793 6.27 -13.38 -3.08
C PRO A 793 7.28 -13.17 -1.93
N PRO A 794 6.99 -13.62 -0.69
CA PRO A 794 7.86 -13.41 0.46
C PRO A 794 9.32 -13.81 0.21
N GLN A 795 9.55 -14.95 -0.43
CA GLN A 795 10.90 -15.46 -0.71
C GLN A 795 11.71 -14.54 -1.63
N ALA A 796 11.06 -13.86 -2.58
CA ALA A 796 11.73 -12.91 -3.46
C ALA A 796 12.07 -11.61 -2.72
N VAL A 797 11.16 -11.13 -1.87
CA VAL A 797 11.38 -9.95 -1.03
C VAL A 797 12.53 -10.19 -0.04
N THR A 798 12.49 -11.32 0.68
CA THR A 798 13.56 -11.76 1.57
C THR A 798 14.90 -11.80 0.82
N ARG A 799 14.96 -12.46 -0.34
CA ARG A 799 16.19 -12.54 -1.13
C ARG A 799 16.77 -11.16 -1.48
N ILE A 800 15.92 -10.19 -1.82
CA ILE A 800 16.34 -8.82 -2.14
C ILE A 800 16.87 -8.11 -0.88
N ALA A 801 16.16 -8.22 0.24
CA ALA A 801 16.56 -7.63 1.51
C ALA A 801 17.89 -8.22 2.04
N GLU A 802 18.07 -9.54 1.94
CA GLU A 802 19.32 -10.21 2.30
C GLU A 802 20.47 -9.79 1.38
N ALA A 803 20.24 -9.71 0.07
CA ALA A 803 21.25 -9.23 -0.88
C ALA A 803 21.67 -7.78 -0.59
N LEU A 804 20.73 -6.92 -0.18
CA LEU A 804 20.99 -5.53 0.17
C LEU A 804 21.76 -5.38 1.49
N THR A 805 21.41 -6.15 2.52
CA THR A 805 21.93 -5.95 3.89
C THR A 805 23.06 -6.89 4.27
N GLY A 806 23.15 -8.06 3.62
CA GLY A 806 24.05 -9.14 4.01
C GLY A 806 23.62 -9.93 5.23
N SER A 807 22.44 -9.62 5.80
CA SER A 807 21.88 -10.32 6.96
C SER A 807 20.87 -11.37 6.53
N PHE A 808 20.95 -12.58 7.11
CA PHE A 808 19.97 -13.63 6.89
C PHE A 808 18.59 -13.24 7.46
N ILE A 809 17.54 -13.52 6.70
CA ILE A 809 16.16 -13.32 7.13
C ILE A 809 15.41 -14.65 6.99
N PRO A 810 14.86 -15.22 8.08
CA PRO A 810 14.09 -16.45 8.01
C PRO A 810 12.92 -16.34 7.01
N LEU A 811 12.73 -17.39 6.22
CA LEU A 811 11.61 -17.47 5.30
C LEU A 811 10.29 -17.56 6.06
N LEU A 812 9.27 -16.88 5.56
CA LEU A 812 7.90 -17.06 6.05
C LEU A 812 7.36 -18.43 5.63
N ASP A 813 6.69 -19.12 6.56
CA ASP A 813 6.04 -20.41 6.30
C ASP A 813 4.85 -20.31 5.33
N SER A 814 4.32 -19.10 5.15
CA SER A 814 3.14 -18.84 4.32
C SER A 814 3.23 -17.50 3.61
N TRP A 815 2.12 -17.07 2.99
CA TRP A 815 2.01 -15.72 2.42
C TRP A 815 2.15 -14.65 3.52
N TYR A 816 2.30 -13.38 3.13
CA TYR A 816 2.38 -12.28 4.09
C TYR A 816 1.24 -12.31 5.10
N GLY A 817 1.56 -12.08 6.36
CA GLY A 817 0.57 -11.78 7.38
C GLY A 817 -0.12 -10.44 7.08
N LYS A 818 -1.27 -10.22 7.72
CA LYS A 818 -1.96 -8.93 7.67
C LYS A 818 -1.58 -8.08 8.89
N ALA A 819 -1.30 -6.80 8.64
CA ALA A 819 -1.10 -5.80 9.68
C ALA A 819 -2.08 -4.62 9.47
N ASP A 820 -2.36 -3.90 10.55
CA ASP A 820 -3.19 -2.69 10.47
C ASP A 820 -2.60 -1.68 9.49
N ALA A 821 -3.48 -1.06 8.72
CA ALA A 821 -3.19 0.06 7.87
C ALA A 821 -4.37 1.03 7.86
N ALA A 822 -4.19 2.18 7.24
CA ALA A 822 -5.24 3.17 7.08
C ALA A 822 -5.31 3.67 5.64
N ARG A 823 -6.48 4.19 5.28
CA ARG A 823 -6.68 5.09 4.13
C ARG A 823 -7.18 6.42 4.66
N TYR A 824 -6.88 7.50 3.96
CA TYR A 824 -7.31 8.82 4.38
C TYR A 824 -8.21 9.44 3.33
N THR A 825 -9.35 9.97 3.76
CA THR A 825 -10.18 10.80 2.89
C THR A 825 -9.56 12.19 2.74
N ILE A 826 -10.01 12.97 1.76
CA ILE A 826 -9.66 14.39 1.61
C ILE A 826 -10.03 15.22 2.85
N GLN A 827 -11.01 14.78 3.65
CA GLN A 827 -11.42 15.40 4.91
C GLN A 827 -10.50 15.02 6.09
N GLY A 828 -9.45 14.23 5.84
CA GLY A 828 -8.53 13.74 6.87
C GLY A 828 -9.07 12.57 7.69
N GLU A 829 -10.24 12.01 7.34
CA GLU A 829 -10.79 10.86 8.06
C GLU A 829 -9.97 9.60 7.76
N ALA A 830 -9.52 8.93 8.82
CA ALA A 830 -8.82 7.66 8.72
C ALA A 830 -9.81 6.48 8.64
N ILE A 831 -9.71 5.71 7.57
CA ILE A 831 -10.46 4.47 7.34
C ILE A 831 -9.54 3.30 7.62
N SER A 832 -9.73 2.65 8.77
CA SER A 832 -8.99 1.45 9.16
C SER A 832 -9.16 0.32 8.14
N THR A 833 -8.06 -0.35 7.84
CA THR A 833 -7.96 -1.49 6.90
C THR A 833 -6.79 -2.38 7.31
N GLU A 834 -6.54 -3.43 6.54
CA GLU A 834 -5.36 -4.27 6.69
C GLU A 834 -4.55 -4.32 5.40
N ALA A 835 -3.25 -4.54 5.52
CA ALA A 835 -2.32 -4.69 4.39
C ALA A 835 -1.48 -5.96 4.55
N ASP A 836 -1.00 -6.50 3.42
CA ASP A 836 0.08 -7.50 3.45
C ASP A 836 1.31 -6.87 4.12
N HIS A 837 1.94 -7.56 5.07
CA HIS A 837 3.07 -7.03 5.83
C HIS A 837 4.12 -8.12 6.08
N HIS A 838 5.39 -7.76 5.89
CA HIS A 838 6.54 -8.58 6.25
C HIS A 838 7.07 -8.18 7.63
N PRO A 839 7.35 -9.13 8.55
CA PRO A 839 7.78 -8.79 9.92
C PRO A 839 9.16 -8.12 10.00
N ASP A 840 10.08 -8.49 9.10
CA ASP A 840 11.38 -7.81 8.97
C ASP A 840 11.23 -6.41 8.32
N PRO A 841 11.76 -5.33 8.93
CA PRO A 841 11.59 -3.96 8.44
C PRO A 841 12.16 -3.69 7.05
N ILE A 842 13.31 -4.28 6.70
CA ILE A 842 13.95 -4.06 5.39
C ILE A 842 13.18 -4.79 4.31
N ALA A 843 12.81 -6.05 4.56
CA ALA A 843 11.94 -6.81 3.68
C ALA A 843 10.56 -6.13 3.52
N GLU A 844 10.00 -5.52 4.57
CA GLU A 844 8.78 -4.73 4.45
C GLU A 844 8.98 -3.49 3.59
N ALA A 845 10.08 -2.76 3.75
CA ALA A 845 10.40 -1.62 2.90
C ALA A 845 10.56 -2.03 1.42
N VAL A 846 11.19 -3.18 1.13
CA VAL A 846 11.28 -3.76 -0.22
C VAL A 846 9.89 -4.11 -0.76
N ARG A 847 9.07 -4.82 0.03
CA ARG A 847 7.69 -5.20 -0.35
C ARG A 847 6.87 -3.96 -0.67
N TRP A 848 6.94 -2.95 0.18
CA TRP A 848 6.24 -1.69 0.05
C TRP A 848 6.68 -0.92 -1.20
N GLN A 849 7.99 -0.84 -1.45
CA GLN A 849 8.53 -0.17 -2.64
C GLN A 849 8.04 -0.81 -3.94
N ILE A 850 8.00 -2.15 -3.98
CA ILE A 850 7.55 -2.91 -5.15
C ILE A 850 6.04 -2.74 -5.39
N CYS A 851 5.24 -2.54 -4.35
CA CYS A 851 3.78 -2.53 -4.42
C CYS A 851 3.21 -1.12 -4.33
N GLU A 852 3.14 -0.53 -3.14
CA GLU A 852 2.60 0.81 -2.89
C GLU A 852 3.44 1.91 -3.56
N GLY A 853 4.78 1.78 -3.56
CA GLY A 853 5.68 2.72 -4.23
C GLY A 853 5.41 2.82 -5.72
N GLU A 854 5.26 1.69 -6.40
CA GLU A 854 4.92 1.65 -7.83
C GLU A 854 3.53 2.28 -8.10
N LEU A 855 2.52 2.01 -7.28
CA LEU A 855 1.19 2.60 -7.43
C LEU A 855 1.21 4.13 -7.31
N ILE A 856 1.97 4.68 -6.36
CA ILE A 856 2.15 6.13 -6.21
C ILE A 856 2.83 6.73 -7.45
N GLN A 857 3.85 6.04 -7.98
CA GLN A 857 4.54 6.45 -9.20
C GLN A 857 3.62 6.44 -10.43
N ILE A 858 2.67 5.49 -10.50
CA ILE A 858 1.62 5.42 -11.53
C ILE A 858 0.67 6.61 -11.43
N ILE A 859 0.11 6.86 -10.24
CA ILE A 859 -0.83 7.97 -10.02
C ILE A 859 -0.17 9.31 -10.37
N GLY A 860 1.10 9.47 -10.03
CA GLY A 860 1.88 10.66 -10.34
C GLY A 860 2.04 10.97 -11.84
N ARG A 861 1.79 10.01 -12.74
CA ARG A 861 1.91 10.22 -14.20
C ARG A 861 0.85 11.15 -14.77
N GLY A 862 -0.32 11.24 -14.15
CA GLY A 862 -1.36 12.21 -14.54
C GLY A 862 -1.04 13.64 -14.13
N ARG A 863 0.03 13.87 -13.34
CA ARG A 863 0.47 15.19 -12.86
C ARG A 863 -0.62 15.97 -12.11
N GLY A 864 -1.42 15.30 -11.28
CA GLY A 864 -2.56 15.91 -10.57
C GLY A 864 -2.22 17.17 -9.77
N VAL A 865 -1.00 17.24 -9.21
CA VAL A 865 -0.50 18.40 -8.46
C VAL A 865 -0.40 19.67 -9.31
N ASN A 866 -0.27 19.54 -10.64
CA ASN A 866 -0.19 20.64 -11.60
C ASN A 866 -1.54 20.92 -12.29
N ARG A 867 -2.62 20.25 -11.89
CA ARG A 867 -3.94 20.47 -12.47
C ARG A 867 -4.61 21.69 -11.86
N THR A 868 -5.47 22.30 -12.65
CA THR A 868 -6.30 23.47 -12.34
C THR A 868 -7.77 23.10 -12.49
N ALA A 869 -8.67 24.02 -12.13
CA ALA A 869 -10.10 23.83 -12.35
C ALA A 869 -10.47 23.61 -13.83
N GLU A 870 -9.66 24.10 -14.77
CA GLU A 870 -9.90 23.98 -16.22
C GLU A 870 -9.46 22.62 -16.80
N ASN A 871 -8.58 21.90 -16.11
CA ASN A 871 -8.03 20.62 -16.58
C ASN A 871 -7.92 19.57 -15.47
N PRO A 872 -9.01 19.25 -14.75
CA PRO A 872 -8.97 18.31 -13.64
C PRO A 872 -8.52 16.90 -14.06
N LEU A 873 -8.09 16.11 -13.08
CA LEU A 873 -7.71 14.71 -13.27
C LEU A 873 -8.52 13.80 -12.36
N ASP A 874 -9.22 12.85 -12.97
CA ASP A 874 -9.95 11.81 -12.25
C ASP A 874 -9.18 10.49 -12.27
N VAL A 875 -8.98 9.88 -11.10
CA VAL A 875 -8.15 8.69 -10.90
C VAL A 875 -8.96 7.57 -10.24
N LEU A 876 -9.06 6.43 -10.93
CA LEU A 876 -9.66 5.21 -10.39
C LEU A 876 -8.58 4.17 -10.08
N VAL A 877 -8.36 3.89 -8.78
CA VAL A 877 -7.39 2.91 -8.29
C VAL A 877 -8.12 1.59 -7.99
N MET A 878 -7.96 0.61 -8.87
CA MET A 878 -8.61 -0.70 -8.79
C MET A 878 -7.71 -1.72 -8.07
N THR A 879 -7.39 -1.46 -6.80
CA THR A 879 -6.70 -2.42 -5.93
C THR A 879 -6.94 -2.13 -4.44
N ASP A 880 -7.00 -3.19 -3.65
CA ASP A 880 -7.21 -3.16 -2.19
C ASP A 880 -5.93 -2.84 -1.38
N ALA A 881 -4.82 -2.45 -2.02
CA ALA A 881 -3.61 -2.00 -1.32
C ALA A 881 -3.81 -0.61 -0.72
N PRO A 882 -3.69 -0.39 0.60
CA PRO A 882 -3.81 0.94 1.18
C PRO A 882 -2.66 1.85 0.74
N LEU A 883 -3.00 3.03 0.25
CA LEU A 883 -2.03 4.01 -0.24
C LEU A 883 -1.97 5.22 0.70
N PRO A 884 -0.77 5.77 0.97
CA PRO A 884 -0.60 6.98 1.78
C PRO A 884 -0.91 8.26 0.97
N ILE A 885 -2.09 8.30 0.35
CA ILE A 885 -2.61 9.44 -0.41
C ILE A 885 -4.02 9.78 0.10
N GLN A 886 -4.45 11.01 -0.15
CA GLN A 886 -5.82 11.44 0.15
C GLN A 886 -6.78 10.94 -0.93
N LEU A 887 -7.91 10.37 -0.50
CA LEU A 887 -8.94 9.80 -1.36
C LEU A 887 -10.20 10.66 -1.33
N GLU A 888 -10.79 10.88 -2.51
CA GLU A 888 -12.12 11.47 -2.65
C GLU A 888 -13.15 10.56 -1.98
N ALA A 889 -13.10 9.27 -2.31
CA ALA A 889 -13.91 8.25 -1.66
C ALA A 889 -13.30 6.85 -1.81
N VAL A 890 -13.65 5.97 -0.87
CA VAL A 890 -13.45 4.53 -1.00
C VAL A 890 -14.68 3.87 -1.62
N VAL A 891 -14.46 2.96 -2.56
CA VAL A 891 -15.52 2.26 -3.31
C VAL A 891 -15.31 0.74 -3.23
N THR A 892 -16.36 -0.04 -3.45
CA THR A 892 -16.25 -1.50 -3.62
C THR A 892 -16.27 -1.88 -5.11
N ALA A 893 -15.81 -3.08 -5.45
CA ALA A 893 -15.89 -3.63 -6.80
C ALA A 893 -17.34 -3.71 -7.31
N ARG A 894 -18.31 -3.85 -6.39
CA ARG A 894 -19.74 -3.75 -6.70
C ARG A 894 -20.18 -2.32 -7.00
N ASP A 895 -19.67 -1.35 -6.25
CA ASP A 895 -19.99 0.07 -6.42
C ASP A 895 -19.52 0.60 -7.78
N ILE A 896 -18.42 0.06 -8.30
CA ILE A 896 -17.89 0.38 -9.64
C ILE A 896 -18.31 -0.64 -10.71
N ALA A 897 -19.32 -1.48 -10.49
CA ALA A 897 -19.75 -2.44 -11.52
C ALA A 897 -20.21 -1.70 -12.80
N PRO A 898 -19.78 -2.14 -14.00
CA PRO A 898 -20.06 -1.41 -15.23
C PRO A 898 -21.56 -1.40 -15.52
N PRO A 899 -22.13 -0.26 -15.96
CA PRO A 899 -23.55 -0.18 -16.30
C PRO A 899 -23.87 -1.03 -17.53
N PRO A 900 -25.15 -1.41 -17.74
CA PRO A 900 -25.54 -2.19 -18.91
C PRO A 900 -25.16 -1.56 -20.25
N HIS A 901 -25.14 -0.23 -20.36
CA HIS A 901 -24.69 0.41 -21.61
C HIS A 901 -23.19 0.22 -21.85
N ALA A 902 -22.36 0.36 -20.81
CA ALA A 902 -20.91 0.16 -20.92
C ALA A 902 -20.55 -1.31 -21.21
N GLN A 903 -21.33 -2.27 -20.68
CA GLN A 903 -21.17 -3.69 -21.02
C GLN A 903 -21.42 -3.95 -22.51
N GLN A 904 -22.48 -3.37 -23.08
CA GLN A 904 -22.81 -3.51 -24.52
C GLN A 904 -21.79 -2.80 -25.41
N LEU A 905 -21.40 -1.57 -25.06
CA LEU A 905 -20.40 -0.80 -25.80
C LEU A 905 -19.04 -1.50 -25.82
N ALA A 906 -18.61 -2.08 -24.69
CA ALA A 906 -17.38 -2.87 -24.65
C ALA A 906 -17.48 -4.22 -25.35
N ALA A 907 -18.68 -4.78 -25.53
CA ALA A 907 -18.83 -6.05 -26.24
C ALA A 907 -18.95 -5.87 -27.75
N GLY A 908 -19.50 -4.75 -28.22
CA GLY A 908 -19.75 -4.59 -29.65
C GLY A 908 -19.91 -3.17 -30.17
N GLY A 909 -19.58 -2.12 -29.41
CA GLY A 909 -19.58 -0.73 -29.88
C GLY A 909 -20.95 -0.07 -30.02
N ILE A 910 -22.05 -0.76 -29.70
CA ILE A 910 -23.43 -0.24 -29.71
C ILE A 910 -24.14 -0.64 -28.42
N THR A 911 -25.09 0.17 -27.98
CA THR A 911 -25.94 -0.12 -26.83
C THR A 911 -27.40 0.16 -27.14
N PHE A 912 -28.26 -0.76 -26.74
CA PHE A 912 -29.70 -0.70 -27.00
C PHE A 912 -30.43 -0.18 -25.78
N ASP A 913 -31.55 0.54 -25.98
CA ASP A 913 -32.49 0.83 -24.88
C ASP A 913 -33.51 -0.30 -24.64
N SER A 914 -33.71 -1.20 -25.59
CA SER A 914 -34.63 -2.33 -25.39
C SER A 914 -33.90 -3.49 -24.69
N PRO A 915 -34.39 -4.01 -23.54
CA PRO A 915 -33.85 -5.23 -22.92
C PRO A 915 -33.90 -6.43 -23.85
N THR A 916 -34.95 -6.53 -24.68
CA THR A 916 -35.10 -7.60 -25.67
C THR A 916 -34.00 -7.50 -26.73
N ALA A 917 -33.83 -6.32 -27.34
CA ALA A 917 -32.78 -6.09 -28.33
C ALA A 917 -31.39 -6.35 -27.74
N ALA A 918 -31.12 -5.88 -26.52
CA ALA A 918 -29.86 -6.11 -25.82
C ALA A 918 -29.58 -7.61 -25.59
N SER A 919 -30.58 -8.38 -25.14
CA SER A 919 -30.39 -9.85 -24.94
C SER A 919 -30.26 -10.63 -26.24
N THR A 920 -30.86 -10.14 -27.34
CA THR A 920 -30.72 -10.77 -28.66
C THR A 920 -29.35 -10.47 -29.27
N ALA A 921 -28.88 -9.23 -29.14
CA ALA A 921 -27.59 -8.81 -29.66
C ALA A 921 -26.39 -9.32 -28.83
N TYR A 922 -26.58 -9.50 -27.52
CA TYR A 922 -25.55 -9.90 -26.56
C TYR A 922 -25.99 -11.07 -25.66
N PRO A 923 -26.33 -12.24 -26.23
CA PRO A 923 -26.80 -13.41 -25.47
C PRO A 923 -25.76 -13.94 -24.46
N GLU A 924 -24.48 -13.70 -24.70
CA GLU A 924 -23.36 -14.01 -23.82
C GLU A 924 -23.31 -13.13 -22.55
N ILE A 925 -23.84 -11.91 -22.61
CA ILE A 925 -23.98 -11.02 -21.46
C ILE A 925 -25.31 -11.31 -20.75
N TRP A 926 -26.41 -11.40 -21.51
CA TRP A 926 -27.74 -11.67 -21.00
C TRP A 926 -28.47 -12.71 -21.87
N ALA A 927 -28.55 -13.94 -21.37
CA ALA A 927 -29.26 -15.02 -22.05
C ALA A 927 -30.77 -14.79 -22.22
N THR A 928 -31.37 -13.85 -21.48
CA THR A 928 -32.81 -13.54 -21.57
C THR A 928 -33.11 -12.04 -21.45
N PRO A 929 -34.23 -11.55 -22.01
CA PRO A 929 -34.68 -10.17 -21.81
C PRO A 929 -34.88 -9.79 -20.34
N SER A 930 -35.34 -10.74 -19.51
CA SER A 930 -35.51 -10.56 -18.07
C SER A 930 -34.17 -10.30 -17.37
N ALA A 931 -33.12 -11.03 -17.74
CA ALA A 931 -31.77 -10.80 -17.20
C ALA A 931 -31.22 -9.41 -17.57
N ALA A 932 -31.45 -8.96 -18.81
CA ALA A 932 -31.10 -7.60 -19.24
C ALA A 932 -31.88 -6.53 -18.48
N LYS A 933 -33.20 -6.74 -18.27
CA LYS A 933 -34.06 -5.85 -17.49
C LYS A 933 -33.62 -5.76 -16.02
N GLU A 934 -33.32 -6.88 -15.37
CA GLU A 934 -32.81 -6.91 -14.00
C GLU A 934 -31.42 -6.27 -13.89
N SER A 935 -30.55 -6.45 -14.89
CA SER A 935 -29.26 -5.77 -14.94
C SER A 935 -29.42 -4.24 -14.91
N ARG A 936 -30.38 -3.71 -15.68
CA ARG A 936 -30.74 -2.29 -15.65
C ARG A 936 -31.34 -1.84 -14.34
N ALA A 937 -32.29 -2.60 -13.79
CA ALA A 937 -32.90 -2.27 -12.50
C ALA A 937 -31.88 -2.28 -11.34
N ARG A 938 -30.83 -3.10 -11.45
CA ARG A 938 -29.71 -3.14 -10.50
C ARG A 938 -28.69 -2.02 -10.72
N ALA A 939 -28.70 -1.34 -11.85
CA ALA A 939 -27.83 -0.20 -12.10
C ALA A 939 -28.31 0.97 -11.22
N ARG A 940 -27.48 1.38 -10.26
CA ARG A 940 -27.86 2.29 -9.17
C ARG A 940 -27.63 3.76 -9.54
N TRP A 941 -28.15 4.20 -10.69
CA TRP A 941 -27.92 5.56 -11.21
C TRP A 941 -28.40 6.64 -10.23
N ASP A 942 -29.48 6.37 -9.51
CA ASP A 942 -30.14 7.35 -8.64
C ASP A 942 -29.70 7.23 -7.16
N THR A 943 -29.03 6.13 -6.79
CA THR A 943 -28.72 5.82 -5.38
C THR A 943 -27.32 6.26 -4.96
N PHE A 944 -26.38 6.45 -5.90
CA PHE A 944 -24.98 6.76 -5.59
C PHE A 944 -24.41 7.80 -6.57
N PRO A 945 -24.21 9.07 -6.14
CA PRO A 945 -23.72 10.16 -7.00
C PRO A 945 -22.38 9.87 -7.68
N TYR A 946 -21.48 9.11 -7.03
CA TYR A 946 -20.18 8.76 -7.61
C TYR A 946 -20.29 7.85 -8.84
N TYR A 947 -21.38 7.11 -9.02
CA TYR A 947 -21.57 6.23 -10.17
C TYR A 947 -21.68 7.03 -11.47
N ILE A 948 -22.47 8.11 -11.42
CA ILE A 948 -22.53 9.11 -12.49
C ILE A 948 -21.18 9.81 -12.61
N ASN A 949 -20.45 10.04 -11.51
CA ASN A 949 -19.09 10.62 -11.56
C ASN A 949 -18.01 9.69 -12.12
N ILE A 950 -18.27 8.39 -12.29
CA ILE A 950 -17.33 7.46 -12.94
C ILE A 950 -17.74 7.23 -14.41
N TYR A 951 -19.02 6.96 -14.68
CA TYR A 951 -19.47 6.50 -16.01
C TYR A 951 -20.26 7.52 -16.83
N GLY A 952 -20.75 8.61 -16.23
CA GLY A 952 -21.62 9.57 -16.92
C GLY A 952 -23.02 9.02 -17.19
N LYS A 953 -23.89 9.84 -17.81
CA LYS A 953 -25.19 9.39 -18.33
C LYS A 953 -25.06 9.06 -19.80
N LEU A 954 -25.75 8.02 -20.26
CA LEU A 954 -25.71 7.57 -21.65
C LEU A 954 -26.01 8.69 -22.67
N THR A 955 -26.96 9.57 -22.34
CA THR A 955 -27.35 10.72 -23.18
C THR A 955 -26.27 11.79 -23.30
N ASP A 956 -25.31 11.80 -22.38
CA ASP A 956 -24.25 12.80 -22.29
C ASP A 956 -22.94 12.27 -22.92
N LEU A 957 -22.94 11.00 -23.35
CA LEU A 957 -21.79 10.38 -24.00
C LEU A 957 -21.71 10.80 -25.48
N PRO A 958 -20.50 10.90 -26.06
CA PRO A 958 -20.31 11.29 -27.46
C PRO A 958 -20.57 10.11 -28.42
N LEU A 959 -21.79 9.56 -28.38
CA LEU A 959 -22.24 8.42 -29.18
C LEU A 959 -23.31 8.84 -30.17
N ASN A 960 -23.26 8.31 -31.40
CA ASN A 960 -24.32 8.54 -32.38
C ASN A 960 -25.59 7.79 -31.98
N ARG A 961 -26.76 8.38 -32.24
CA ARG A 961 -28.05 7.76 -31.92
C ARG A 961 -28.68 7.22 -33.21
N VAL A 962 -29.21 6.01 -33.16
CA VAL A 962 -30.03 5.45 -34.24
C VAL A 962 -31.39 5.05 -33.69
N THR A 963 -32.44 5.60 -34.29
CA THR A 963 -33.82 5.18 -34.06
C THR A 963 -34.18 4.18 -35.15
N TYR A 964 -34.55 2.96 -34.79
CA TYR A 964 -34.76 1.86 -35.76
C TYR A 964 -36.07 1.10 -35.49
N GLN A 965 -36.59 0.43 -36.52
CA GLN A 965 -37.74 -0.46 -36.43
C GLN A 965 -37.42 -1.77 -37.15
N ILE A 966 -37.57 -2.90 -36.44
CA ILE A 966 -37.39 -4.25 -36.98
C ILE A 966 -38.68 -4.70 -37.71
N GLU A 967 -38.53 -5.46 -38.78
CA GLU A 967 -39.66 -6.04 -39.51
C GLU A 967 -40.50 -7.00 -38.62
N GLY A 968 -41.83 -6.96 -38.78
CA GLY A 968 -42.77 -7.86 -38.09
C GLY A 968 -43.94 -7.16 -37.38
N ALA A 969 -45.07 -7.86 -37.26
CA ALA A 969 -46.28 -7.34 -36.62
C ALA A 969 -46.04 -7.06 -35.12
N GLY A 970 -46.42 -5.86 -34.65
CA GLY A 970 -46.29 -5.44 -33.25
C GLY A 970 -44.90 -4.94 -32.83
N ARG A 971 -43.93 -4.80 -33.74
CA ARG A 971 -42.59 -4.26 -33.46
C ARG A 971 -42.60 -2.73 -33.57
N GLY A 972 -42.57 -2.03 -32.44
CA GLY A 972 -42.49 -0.56 -32.37
C GLY A 972 -41.07 -0.02 -32.65
N GLN A 973 -40.95 1.30 -32.73
CA GLN A 973 -39.64 1.97 -32.82
C GLN A 973 -38.81 1.74 -31.56
N ALA A 974 -37.49 1.57 -31.74
CA ALA A 974 -36.51 1.41 -30.67
C ALA A 974 -35.31 2.33 -30.92
N VAL A 975 -34.50 2.53 -29.88
CA VAL A 975 -33.33 3.42 -29.92
C VAL A 975 -32.07 2.64 -29.54
N ALA A 976 -30.99 2.91 -30.24
CA ALA A 976 -29.64 2.49 -29.88
C ALA A 976 -28.64 3.66 -29.99
N TRP A 977 -27.52 3.54 -29.29
CA TRP A 977 -26.39 4.48 -29.36
C TRP A 977 -25.13 3.71 -29.74
N TYR A 978 -24.34 4.23 -30.67
CA TYR A 978 -23.17 3.53 -31.19
C TYR A 978 -21.97 4.46 -31.34
N ASP A 979 -20.77 3.88 -31.25
CA ASP A 979 -19.53 4.56 -31.57
C ASP A 979 -19.28 4.48 -33.08
N PRO A 980 -19.32 5.60 -33.82
CA PRO A 980 -19.06 5.60 -35.27
C PRO A 980 -17.61 5.24 -35.65
N ALA A 981 -16.67 5.25 -34.70
CA ALA A 981 -15.31 4.78 -34.93
C ALA A 981 -15.21 3.24 -34.94
N ILE A 982 -16.13 2.55 -34.25
CA ILE A 982 -16.19 1.08 -34.19
C ILE A 982 -17.21 0.54 -35.20
N ILE A 983 -18.37 1.18 -35.31
CA ILE A 983 -19.47 0.76 -36.19
C ILE A 983 -19.66 1.81 -37.28
N GLN A 984 -19.28 1.43 -38.51
CA GLN A 984 -19.44 2.28 -39.69
C GLN A 984 -20.90 2.32 -40.17
N ASP A 985 -21.57 1.16 -40.22
CA ASP A 985 -22.99 1.03 -40.57
C ASP A 985 -23.78 0.39 -39.41
N PRO A 986 -24.48 1.19 -38.59
CA PRO A 986 -25.27 0.66 -37.48
C PRO A 986 -26.53 -0.07 -37.95
N VAL A 987 -27.03 0.21 -39.15
CA VAL A 987 -28.26 -0.42 -39.66
C VAL A 987 -27.96 -1.85 -40.10
N GLU A 988 -26.87 -2.05 -40.85
CA GLU A 988 -26.39 -3.38 -41.22
C GLU A 988 -26.05 -4.20 -39.96
N TRP A 989 -25.31 -3.61 -39.01
CA TRP A 989 -24.97 -4.27 -37.74
C TRP A 989 -26.22 -4.76 -36.99
N ILE A 990 -27.26 -3.93 -36.90
CA ILE A 990 -28.54 -4.28 -36.25
C ILE A 990 -29.25 -5.38 -37.05
N ALA A 991 -29.25 -5.28 -38.38
CA ALA A 991 -29.92 -6.25 -39.25
C ALA A 991 -29.34 -7.66 -39.07
N GLU A 992 -28.01 -7.78 -39.01
CA GLU A 992 -27.29 -9.05 -38.85
C GLU A 992 -27.56 -9.75 -37.50
N ARG A 993 -27.65 -8.97 -36.41
CA ARG A 993 -27.73 -9.54 -35.05
C ARG A 993 -29.14 -9.61 -34.47
N ILE A 994 -30.03 -8.68 -34.85
CA ILE A 994 -31.37 -8.57 -34.27
C ILE A 994 -32.45 -8.96 -35.27
N GLY A 995 -32.25 -8.68 -36.56
CA GLY A 995 -33.16 -9.02 -37.66
C GLY A 995 -33.42 -7.85 -38.61
N PRO A 996 -34.08 -8.09 -39.75
CA PRO A 996 -34.25 -7.10 -40.83
C PRO A 996 -34.80 -5.76 -40.35
N VAL A 997 -34.15 -4.67 -40.75
CA VAL A 997 -34.54 -3.31 -40.36
C VAL A 997 -35.48 -2.72 -41.41
N LYS A 998 -36.72 -2.44 -41.00
CA LYS A 998 -37.76 -1.82 -41.83
C LYS A 998 -37.49 -0.33 -42.09
N ALA A 999 -37.04 0.37 -41.06
CA ALA A 999 -36.76 1.80 -41.10
C ALA A 999 -35.71 2.16 -40.04
N ALA A 1000 -34.80 3.07 -40.38
CA ALA A 1000 -33.83 3.63 -39.44
C ALA A 1000 -33.60 5.11 -39.73
N VAL A 1001 -33.39 5.88 -38.67
CA VAL A 1001 -32.99 7.29 -38.71
C VAL A 1001 -31.78 7.44 -37.81
N ILE A 1002 -30.66 7.89 -38.39
CA ILE A 1002 -29.43 8.16 -37.65
C ILE A 1002 -29.42 9.64 -37.28
N ASP A 1003 -29.52 9.91 -35.99
CA ASP A 1003 -29.30 11.23 -35.44
C ASP A 1003 -27.80 11.35 -35.11
N THR A 1004 -27.08 12.21 -35.83
CA THR A 1004 -25.73 12.61 -35.42
C THR A 1004 -25.90 13.62 -34.27
N PRO A 1005 -25.52 13.31 -33.02
CA PRO A 1005 -25.63 14.27 -31.95
C PRO A 1005 -24.72 15.45 -32.26
N HIS A 1006 -25.22 16.66 -31.98
CA HIS A 1006 -24.34 17.81 -31.79
C HIS A 1006 -23.33 17.45 -30.68
N ARG A 1007 -22.03 17.71 -30.93
CA ARG A 1007 -20.97 17.71 -29.92
C ARG A 1007 -21.53 18.24 -28.59
N VAL A 1008 -21.66 17.37 -27.60
CA VAL A 1008 -22.04 17.78 -26.25
C VAL A 1008 -20.90 18.69 -25.76
N GLN A 1009 -21.23 19.93 -25.38
CA GLN A 1009 -20.28 20.77 -24.65
C GLN A 1009 -19.84 20.05 -23.37
N PRO A 1010 -18.62 20.27 -22.87
CA PRO A 1010 -18.14 19.62 -21.66
C PRO A 1010 -19.19 19.72 -20.55
N VAL A 1011 -19.54 18.59 -19.93
CA VAL A 1011 -20.50 18.58 -18.82
C VAL A 1011 -19.95 19.45 -17.69
N GLU A 1012 -20.54 20.62 -17.46
CA GLU A 1012 -20.31 21.40 -16.25
C GLU A 1012 -20.65 20.53 -15.04
N ARG A 1013 -19.66 20.27 -14.18
CA ARG A 1013 -19.93 19.61 -12.90
C ARG A 1013 -20.89 20.48 -12.10
N LYS A 1014 -21.99 19.87 -11.62
CA LYS A 1014 -22.59 20.29 -10.35
C LYS A 1014 -21.59 19.95 -9.25
N VAL A 1015 -20.64 20.85 -9.01
CA VAL A 1015 -19.88 20.85 -7.78
C VAL A 1015 -20.92 21.01 -6.68
N ALA A 1016 -21.01 20.05 -5.74
CA ALA A 1016 -21.54 20.39 -4.44
C ALA A 1016 -20.58 21.47 -3.94
N GLN A 1017 -20.95 22.75 -4.10
CA GLN A 1017 -20.18 23.85 -3.57
C GLN A 1017 -20.02 23.54 -2.09
N LEU A 1018 -18.83 23.07 -1.71
CA LEU A 1018 -18.36 23.30 -0.38
C LEU A 1018 -18.48 24.81 -0.23
N ALA A 1019 -19.35 25.25 0.67
CA ALA A 1019 -19.17 26.56 1.23
C ALA A 1019 -17.67 26.64 1.57
N PRO A 1020 -16.94 27.67 1.10
CA PRO A 1020 -15.58 27.84 1.58
C PRO A 1020 -15.64 27.69 3.10
N PRO A 1021 -14.73 26.91 3.72
CA PRO A 1021 -14.63 26.95 5.17
C PRO A 1021 -14.63 28.44 5.51
N GLU A 1022 -15.51 28.86 6.43
CA GLU A 1022 -15.41 30.21 6.99
C GLU A 1022 -13.92 30.39 7.27
N PRO A 1023 -13.29 31.45 6.73
CA PRO A 1023 -11.85 31.59 6.85
C PRO A 1023 -11.52 31.47 8.33
N GLU A 1024 -10.86 30.38 8.72
CA GLU A 1024 -10.25 30.30 10.03
C GLU A 1024 -9.36 31.53 10.10
N LEU A 1025 -9.74 32.45 10.98
CA LEU A 1025 -9.04 33.70 11.19
C LEU A 1025 -7.57 33.35 11.39
N ASP A 1026 -6.73 33.80 10.45
CA ASP A 1026 -5.29 33.73 10.52
C ASP A 1026 -4.84 34.11 11.95
N PRO A 1027 -4.11 33.26 12.69
CA PRO A 1027 -3.59 33.60 14.01
C PRO A 1027 -2.77 34.90 14.01
N ALA A 1028 -2.18 35.28 12.88
CA ALA A 1028 -1.51 36.58 12.69
C ALA A 1028 -2.49 37.75 12.47
N MET A 1029 -3.70 37.51 11.94
CA MET A 1029 -4.80 38.49 11.94
C MET A 1029 -5.44 38.65 13.32
N ILE A 1030 -5.52 37.59 14.13
CA ILE A 1030 -5.96 37.69 15.54
C ILE A 1030 -4.98 38.56 16.35
N TYR A 1031 -3.69 38.53 16.00
CA TYR A 1031 -2.68 39.40 16.62
C TYR A 1031 -2.65 40.85 16.07
N ARG A 1032 -3.12 41.10 14.84
CA ARG A 1032 -3.16 42.45 14.25
C ARG A 1032 -4.50 43.18 14.42
N ALA A 1033 -5.60 42.46 14.62
CA ALA A 1033 -6.93 43.06 14.79
C ALA A 1033 -7.19 43.57 16.23
N ALA A 1034 -6.32 43.24 17.20
CA ALA A 1034 -6.43 43.70 18.59
C ALA A 1034 -5.70 45.05 18.88
N MET A 1035 -5.18 45.73 17.86
CA MET A 1035 -4.30 46.91 17.99
C MET A 1035 -4.74 48.15 17.17
N ILE A 1036 -6.00 48.26 16.74
CA ILE A 1036 -6.50 49.48 16.08
C ILE A 1036 -7.70 50.03 16.85
N ASP A 1037 -7.44 51.10 17.59
CA ASP A 1037 -8.44 51.95 18.22
C ASP A 1037 -8.94 53.00 17.20
N GLN A 1038 -10.24 53.25 17.23
CA GLN A 1038 -11.06 54.28 16.56
C GLN A 1038 -11.64 54.05 15.12
N PRO A 1039 -12.95 54.35 14.92
CA PRO A 1039 -13.66 54.07 13.67
C PRO A 1039 -13.66 55.28 12.71
N PRO A 1040 -13.67 55.08 11.38
CA PRO A 1040 -14.22 56.06 10.47
C PRO A 1040 -15.69 55.75 10.16
N ALA A 1041 -16.52 56.77 10.36
CA ALA A 1041 -17.90 56.83 9.92
C ALA A 1041 -18.00 56.81 8.39
N SER A 1042 -18.67 55.81 7.82
CA SER A 1042 -19.65 55.98 6.72
C SER A 1042 -20.20 54.64 6.26
N SER A 1043 -21.53 54.57 6.29
CA SER A 1043 -22.45 53.48 5.98
C SER A 1043 -22.27 52.74 4.66
N TRP A 1044 -22.32 51.40 4.72
CA TRP A 1044 -22.92 50.56 3.68
C TRP A 1044 -24.18 49.88 4.24
N ARG A 1045 -25.32 50.10 3.58
CA ARG A 1045 -26.63 49.50 3.91
C ARG A 1045 -26.69 48.08 3.36
N ILE A 1046 -26.84 47.08 4.24
CA ILE A 1046 -27.30 45.74 3.85
C ILE A 1046 -28.82 45.70 4.05
N LYS A 1047 -29.55 45.38 2.97
CA LYS A 1047 -31.00 45.14 3.00
C LYS A 1047 -31.29 43.82 3.70
N ALA A 1048 -32.13 43.89 4.73
CA ALA A 1048 -32.66 42.74 5.45
C ALA A 1048 -33.65 41.94 4.59
N GLY A 1049 -33.47 40.63 4.54
CA GLY A 1049 -34.45 39.63 4.11
C GLY A 1049 -34.72 38.69 5.27
N HIS A 1050 -35.98 38.66 5.71
CA HIS A 1050 -36.53 37.97 6.87
C HIS A 1050 -36.19 36.47 6.94
N TYR A 1051 -35.99 35.92 8.15
CA TYR A 1051 -36.73 34.75 8.66
C TYR A 1051 -36.70 34.71 10.20
N LEU A 1052 -37.83 34.30 10.77
CA LEU A 1052 -38.25 34.38 12.17
C LEU A 1052 -37.41 33.50 13.13
N VAL A 1053 -37.10 34.07 14.29
CA VAL A 1053 -36.64 33.35 15.49
C VAL A 1053 -37.78 33.32 16.49
N GLU A 1054 -38.30 32.13 16.81
CA GLU A 1054 -39.09 31.92 18.03
C GLU A 1054 -38.18 31.57 19.21
N LYS A 1055 -38.34 32.35 20.28
CA LYS A 1055 -37.63 32.30 21.56
C LYS A 1055 -37.91 31.02 22.34
N ARG A 1056 -36.89 30.50 23.04
CA ARG A 1056 -37.01 30.11 24.46
C ARG A 1056 -35.73 30.44 25.24
N SER A 1057 -35.94 30.89 26.47
CA SER A 1057 -35.09 31.73 27.29
C SER A 1057 -34.29 30.98 28.38
N ALA A 1058 -33.17 31.60 28.78
CA ALA A 1058 -32.58 31.74 30.14
C ALA A 1058 -32.06 30.46 30.88
N GLU A 1059 -31.00 30.43 31.68
CA GLU A 1059 -30.22 31.43 32.45
C GLU A 1059 -28.73 31.00 32.56
N ILE A 1060 -27.76 31.93 32.54
CA ILE A 1060 -26.42 31.72 33.10
C ILE A 1060 -26.11 32.92 34.01
N ALA A 1061 -25.90 32.63 35.29
CA ALA A 1061 -25.47 33.57 36.31
C ALA A 1061 -23.92 33.64 36.39
N MET A 1062 -23.46 34.83 36.74
CA MET A 1062 -22.10 35.36 36.75
C MET A 1062 -21.11 34.64 37.68
N VAL A 1063 -19.82 34.64 37.32
CA VAL A 1063 -18.71 34.69 38.28
C VAL A 1063 -17.66 35.72 37.81
N ASP A 1064 -17.17 36.42 38.82
CA ASP A 1064 -16.50 37.71 38.96
C ASP A 1064 -15.12 37.90 38.28
N GLN A 1065 -14.87 39.14 37.86
CA GLN A 1065 -13.62 39.67 37.31
C GLN A 1065 -12.86 40.42 38.42
N SER A 1066 -11.58 40.07 38.66
CA SER A 1066 -10.66 40.99 39.33
C SER A 1066 -9.29 41.01 38.64
N ALA A 1067 -8.97 42.18 38.11
CA ALA A 1067 -7.86 42.50 37.21
C ALA A 1067 -6.50 42.70 37.90
N VAL A 1068 -5.43 42.44 37.15
CA VAL A 1068 -4.19 43.24 37.19
C VAL A 1068 -3.77 43.47 35.74
N SER A 1069 -3.95 44.71 35.27
CA SER A 1069 -3.45 45.21 33.99
C SER A 1069 -2.02 45.74 34.17
N VAL A 1070 -1.11 45.32 33.29
CA VAL A 1070 0.17 46.00 33.06
C VAL A 1070 0.06 46.68 31.69
N SER A 1071 0.26 48.00 31.66
CA SER A 1071 0.01 48.82 30.47
C SER A 1071 1.19 48.76 29.49
N TRP A 1072 0.87 48.75 28.20
CA TRP A 1072 1.81 48.72 27.06
C TRP A 1072 2.77 49.94 26.98
N ARG A 1073 2.55 50.98 27.79
CA ARG A 1073 3.36 52.21 27.81
C ARG A 1073 4.77 52.05 28.39
N ASP A 1074 5.03 51.00 29.18
CA ASP A 1074 6.37 50.76 29.72
C ASP A 1074 7.29 50.02 28.73
N TYR A 1075 6.74 49.47 27.63
CA TYR A 1075 7.50 48.76 26.60
C TYR A 1075 8.02 49.71 25.49
N GLU A 1076 7.33 50.83 25.24
CA GLU A 1076 7.73 51.83 24.24
C GLU A 1076 8.93 52.70 24.65
N ALA A 1077 9.29 52.74 25.94
CA ALA A 1077 10.37 53.60 26.44
C ALA A 1077 11.80 53.06 26.20
N CYS A 1078 11.97 51.86 25.64
CA CYS A 1078 13.30 51.28 25.37
C CYS A 1078 13.72 51.32 23.89
N LEU A 1079 12.88 51.81 22.97
CA LEU A 1079 13.13 51.73 21.52
C LEU A 1079 13.23 53.09 20.80
N THR A 1080 13.36 54.20 21.53
CA THR A 1080 13.53 55.53 20.91
C THR A 1080 14.66 56.32 21.56
N THR A 1081 15.89 56.10 21.08
CA THR A 1081 16.87 57.19 20.93
C THR A 1081 17.60 56.97 19.62
N GLU A 1082 17.31 57.83 18.66
CA GLU A 1082 18.06 58.04 17.43
C GLU A 1082 19.48 58.49 17.80
N ASP A 1083 20.50 57.75 17.36
CA ASP A 1083 21.75 58.30 16.84
C ASP A 1083 22.66 57.19 16.27
N GLU A 1084 22.97 57.35 14.97
CA GLU A 1084 24.00 56.71 14.13
C GLU A 1084 23.90 55.24 13.65
N PRO A 1085 24.34 54.96 12.39
CA PRO A 1085 23.96 53.76 11.64
C PRO A 1085 25.01 52.63 11.69
N GLY A 1086 24.53 51.40 11.77
CA GLY A 1086 25.30 50.21 11.40
C GLY A 1086 25.57 49.24 12.54
N ARG A 1087 24.71 48.24 12.69
CA ARG A 1087 25.10 46.86 13.01
C ARG A 1087 23.95 45.89 12.72
N ASP A 1088 24.36 44.82 12.07
CA ASP A 1088 23.60 43.72 11.52
C ASP A 1088 22.82 42.93 12.60
N LEU A 1089 21.49 42.88 12.49
CA LEU A 1089 20.59 42.11 13.35
C LEU A 1089 20.67 40.59 13.07
N ALA A 1090 21.41 40.15 12.05
CA ALA A 1090 21.61 38.74 11.74
C ALA A 1090 22.56 38.01 12.72
N ALA A 1091 23.32 38.73 13.54
CA ALA A 1091 24.35 38.13 14.40
C ALA A 1091 23.85 37.66 15.80
N HIS A 1092 22.59 37.89 16.19
CA HIS A 1092 22.08 37.48 17.50
C HIS A 1092 21.12 36.27 17.48
N VAL A 1093 20.67 35.83 16.31
CA VAL A 1093 19.85 34.61 16.17
C VAL A 1093 20.72 33.36 15.96
N ILE A 1094 21.99 33.54 15.60
CA ILE A 1094 22.97 32.46 15.40
C ILE A 1094 23.87 32.32 16.64
N ALA A 1095 23.27 32.13 17.82
CA ALA A 1095 24.01 31.73 19.03
C ALA A 1095 23.16 30.91 20.01
N TRP A 1096 22.02 30.37 19.58
CA TRP A 1096 21.14 29.52 20.40
C TRP A 1096 20.85 28.15 19.76
N GLY A 1097 21.58 27.79 18.70
CA GLY A 1097 21.31 26.59 17.90
C GLY A 1097 22.41 25.54 17.85
N GLN A 1098 23.57 25.72 18.50
CA GLN A 1098 24.66 24.75 18.37
C GLN A 1098 25.50 24.63 19.66
N ALA A 1099 25.27 23.55 20.44
CA ALA A 1099 26.30 22.85 21.22
C ALA A 1099 25.74 21.61 21.96
N VAL A 1100 26.23 20.42 21.52
CA VAL A 1100 26.47 19.13 22.22
C VAL A 1100 25.30 18.16 22.59
N PRO A 1101 25.56 16.83 22.76
CA PRO A 1101 24.85 15.74 22.08
C PRO A 1101 24.11 14.82 23.07
N VAL A 1102 23.42 13.82 22.52
CA VAL A 1102 22.71 12.79 23.29
C VAL A 1102 23.69 11.89 24.05
N THR A 1103 23.80 12.06 25.38
CA THR A 1103 24.05 10.96 26.33
C THR A 1103 23.49 11.30 27.72
N GLY A 1104 22.88 10.30 28.38
CA GLY A 1104 22.83 10.22 29.84
C GLY A 1104 21.72 11.00 30.56
N TRP A 1105 20.98 10.27 31.40
CA TRP A 1105 19.99 10.80 32.34
C TRP A 1105 20.61 11.76 33.38
N GLY A 1106 19.94 12.90 33.63
CA GLY A 1106 20.06 13.64 34.91
C GLY A 1106 20.43 15.14 34.81
N ALA A 1107 19.44 16.00 35.13
CA ALA A 1107 19.52 17.41 35.58
C ALA A 1107 19.94 18.51 34.58
N PRO A 1108 19.20 19.64 34.57
CA PRO A 1108 19.73 20.83 35.26
C PRO A 1108 18.66 21.62 36.03
N LEU A 1109 18.75 21.57 37.37
CA LEU A 1109 17.95 22.37 38.33
C LEU A 1109 18.81 23.45 39.02
N ARG A 1110 19.82 23.98 38.33
CA ARG A 1110 20.79 24.93 38.92
C ARG A 1110 20.92 26.29 38.24
N TYR A 1111 20.28 26.53 37.10
CA TYR A 1111 20.37 27.83 36.41
C TYR A 1111 19.19 28.77 36.73
N ALA A 1112 18.05 28.22 37.19
CA ALA A 1112 16.85 29.01 37.52
C ALA A 1112 16.91 29.71 38.90
N ARG A 1113 17.96 29.46 39.69
CA ARG A 1113 18.06 29.96 41.08
C ARG A 1113 18.79 31.30 41.21
N ASP A 1114 19.64 31.66 40.24
CA ASP A 1114 20.44 32.90 40.29
C ASP A 1114 19.77 34.11 39.61
N THR A 1115 18.74 33.89 38.78
CA THR A 1115 18.02 34.99 38.11
C THR A 1115 16.94 35.62 39.01
N MET A 1116 16.37 34.85 39.94
CA MET A 1116 15.31 35.33 40.85
C MET A 1116 15.84 36.12 42.07
N ALA A 1117 17.16 36.29 42.21
CA ALA A 1117 17.76 37.09 43.28
C ALA A 1117 17.94 38.59 42.92
N ARG A 1118 17.56 39.03 41.71
CA ARG A 1118 17.81 40.40 41.23
C ARG A 1118 16.58 41.31 41.10
N ILE A 1119 15.38 40.86 41.46
CA ILE A 1119 14.20 41.73 41.48
C ILE A 1119 13.60 41.69 42.88
N GLY A 1120 13.82 42.80 43.59
CA GLY A 1120 13.48 42.98 44.99
C GLY A 1120 11.99 42.82 45.27
N ALA A 1121 11.74 42.25 46.45
CA ALA A 1121 10.45 42.05 47.05
C ALA A 1121 9.77 43.36 47.44
N SER A 1122 8.48 43.53 47.12
CA SER A 1122 7.48 44.05 48.06
C SER A 1122 6.06 44.00 47.49
N ARG A 1123 5.39 42.85 47.66
CA ARG A 1123 4.02 42.76 48.20
C ARG A 1123 3.60 41.29 48.32
N CYS A 1124 3.62 40.84 49.59
CA CYS A 1124 2.87 39.73 50.17
C CYS A 1124 1.45 39.59 49.60
N LYS A 1125 0.74 38.46 49.64
CA LYS A 1125 0.84 37.13 50.27
C LYS A 1125 -0.32 36.32 49.66
N THR A 1126 -0.31 34.99 49.85
CA THR A 1126 -1.27 33.96 49.35
C THR A 1126 -0.80 33.43 47.99
N VAL A 1127 -0.03 32.34 47.91
CA VAL A 1127 -0.43 30.96 48.21
C VAL A 1127 0.78 30.19 48.75
N ARG A 1128 0.71 29.77 50.01
CA ARG A 1128 1.68 28.88 50.66
C ARG A 1128 0.93 27.72 51.28
N THR A 1129 0.43 26.80 50.48
CA THR A 1129 0.06 25.44 50.92
C THR A 1129 -0.10 24.54 49.68
N SER A 1130 0.29 23.27 49.79
CA SER A 1130 0.20 22.21 48.77
C SER A 1130 1.42 21.96 47.88
N LEU A 1131 2.63 22.03 48.46
CA LEU A 1131 3.85 21.47 47.85
C LEU A 1131 4.73 20.79 48.90
N ASN A 1132 4.12 19.94 49.74
CA ASN A 1132 4.86 19.23 50.81
C ASN A 1132 4.47 17.77 51.07
N GLU A 1133 3.73 17.08 50.20
CA GLU A 1133 3.47 15.65 50.38
C GLU A 1133 3.52 14.90 49.05
N ALA A 1134 4.71 14.37 48.72
CA ALA A 1134 4.90 13.08 48.01
C ALA A 1134 6.36 12.94 47.54
N ARG A 1135 7.27 12.76 48.49
CA ARG A 1135 8.54 12.05 48.26
C ARG A 1135 8.73 11.08 49.42
N LEU A 1136 8.63 9.78 49.13
CA LEU A 1136 9.38 8.64 49.69
C LEU A 1136 8.54 7.35 49.60
N ASN A 1137 8.85 6.48 48.62
CA ASN A 1137 9.45 5.17 48.91
C ASN A 1137 9.75 4.40 47.61
N PHE A 1138 11.03 4.05 47.46
CA PHE A 1138 11.60 3.13 46.48
C PHE A 1138 11.28 1.67 46.85
N GLY A 1139 11.20 0.78 45.85
CA GLY A 1139 11.20 -0.66 46.07
C GLY A 1139 11.16 -1.53 44.80
N ALA A 1140 12.33 -1.75 44.20
CA ALA A 1140 12.84 -2.95 43.51
C ALA A 1140 11.99 -3.80 42.54
N GLY A 1141 12.55 -4.05 41.35
CA GLY A 1141 12.53 -5.39 40.71
C GLY A 1141 12.06 -5.47 39.25
N PHE A 1142 13.05 -5.60 38.35
CA PHE A 1142 13.02 -5.92 36.91
C PHE A 1142 12.68 -4.82 35.91
#